data_AF-A0A554PQ74-F1
#
_entry.id   AF-A0A554PQ74-F1
#
_cell.length_a   1.000
_cell.length_b   1.000
_cell.length_c   1.000
_cell.angle_alpha   90.00
_cell.angle_beta   90.00
_cell.angle_gamma   90.00
#
_symmetry.space_group_name_H-M   'P 1'
#
loop_
_entity.id
_entity.type
_entity.pdbx_description
1 polymer ?
#
loop_
_entity_poly.entity_id
_entity_poly.type
_entity_poly.pdbx_seq_one_letter_code
_entity_poly.pdbx_strand_id
1 'polypeptide(L)'
;MKLKSELSFLEQLDADPRELLERVDWLRSDFDEHIWKVTLEGKEEIEINWAISLENGLLTDSVNCELLACLRYYLITAVSDSGIGIDSAPTQERRRFFNALGIIDYLLLNAKRLELCTAGLAGLSYVDLTAILHQFGSSTHVSESIYAYSVSATSYILKITANTSTEIVSGIMTQNPSIQKIQQSDYDKATPYIDPSLIPAVRAALFHHGYYHGDARKGFHINGRRLSEEIYPNTLAATRIKPRLQWLSFFPHEKPHSREYQGVPVRYTRTENISESHYNVFRSVLYRLGALHLLDLPAPATNDLTSMLAFTIPLKADARFRSVPSPIILGQFKNCVEFHLKYGRYIIDGFSRVVGHCKTNKTKIYKLTEQKLKDIIGSELVALGVKQLGLACKSPTTRSPKPVKDEYYIKLRNNEGLIELLQIYIGCIQFVLGTLMARRYNELTELPLIECLDKTTEWLIINLEKTSKGLFGIKDTQARPIDPLPVSMIRLLVRLQRLLKRFGYISQYKRLFSSPSTTAYRGMINASVVTWSRNLDIMADYFQTPLDKHGRRYYIRQHQLRRFFALMYFHTYGHGGVNAIRWMLGHQDVEQVYRYIQANVDGASLQGAMTQFVLEDMANGRIEDYQELADLLKAKFGTNCFQLYDEDEADAYIQSKLDDGSISIEPVFFMDENRKNMKIVVRLFEK
;
A
#
# COMPACT_ATOMS: atom_id res chain seq x y z
N MET A 1 -48.61 25.29 -6.45
CA MET A 1 -49.24 23.95 -6.44
C MET A 1 -48.18 22.99 -5.93
N LYS A 2 -48.27 22.47 -4.70
CA LYS A 2 -47.25 21.56 -4.14
C LYS A 2 -47.28 20.23 -4.92
N LEU A 3 -46.18 19.90 -5.61
CA LEU A 3 -46.03 18.63 -6.31
C LEU A 3 -45.94 17.48 -5.28
N LYS A 4 -46.46 16.30 -5.64
CA LYS A 4 -46.38 15.09 -4.81
C LYS A 4 -44.92 14.66 -4.61
N SER A 5 -44.62 14.01 -3.47
CA SER A 5 -43.26 13.69 -2.98
C SER A 5 -42.35 12.92 -3.95
N GLU A 6 -42.89 12.27 -4.98
CA GLU A 6 -42.12 11.54 -5.99
C GLU A 6 -41.55 12.46 -7.09
N LEU A 7 -42.01 13.71 -7.17
CA LEU A 7 -41.60 14.71 -8.15
C LEU A 7 -40.82 15.88 -7.53
N SER A 8 -40.45 15.81 -6.25
CA SER A 8 -39.72 16.89 -5.56
C SER A 8 -38.31 17.13 -6.14
N PHE A 9 -37.72 16.16 -6.84
CA PHE A 9 -36.45 16.37 -7.55
C PHE A 9 -36.58 17.35 -8.72
N LEU A 10 -37.79 17.55 -9.26
CA LEU A 10 -38.03 18.55 -10.30
C LEU A 10 -38.02 19.99 -9.73
N GLU A 11 -38.25 20.18 -8.43
CA GLU A 11 -38.07 21.48 -7.77
C GLU A 11 -36.59 21.90 -7.74
N GLN A 12 -35.64 20.95 -7.86
CA GLN A 12 -34.20 21.25 -7.96
C GLN A 12 -33.77 21.76 -9.35
N LEU A 13 -34.61 21.62 -10.39
CA LEU A 13 -34.30 22.10 -11.74
C LEU A 13 -34.52 23.61 -11.91
N ASP A 14 -35.36 24.22 -11.06
CA ASP A 14 -35.67 25.66 -11.06
C ASP A 14 -34.93 26.44 -9.94
N ALA A 15 -34.12 25.76 -9.14
CA ALA A 15 -33.35 26.39 -8.07
C ALA A 15 -32.09 27.09 -8.61
N ASP A 16 -31.71 28.24 -8.03
CA ASP A 16 -30.46 28.91 -8.35
C ASP A 16 -29.29 27.93 -8.15
N PRO A 17 -28.45 27.68 -9.18
CA PRO A 17 -27.27 26.82 -9.05
C PRO A 17 -26.38 27.16 -7.86
N ARG A 18 -26.29 28.43 -7.46
CA ARG A 18 -25.52 28.86 -6.28
C ARG A 18 -26.14 28.33 -4.98
N GLU A 19 -27.45 28.47 -4.80
CA GLU A 19 -28.15 27.97 -3.60
C GLU A 19 -28.01 26.45 -3.45
N LEU A 20 -28.00 25.71 -4.55
CA LEU A 20 -27.78 24.26 -4.53
C LEU A 20 -26.35 23.90 -4.11
N LEU A 21 -25.36 24.64 -4.59
CA LEU A 21 -23.94 24.41 -4.25
C LEU A 21 -23.64 24.78 -2.79
N GLU A 22 -24.28 25.80 -2.24
CA GLU A 22 -24.10 26.21 -0.84
C GLU A 22 -24.64 25.18 0.17
N ARG A 23 -25.56 24.31 -0.26
CA ARG A 23 -26.24 23.32 0.59
C ARG A 23 -25.79 21.87 0.35
N VAL A 24 -24.56 21.66 -0.14
CA VAL A 24 -24.05 20.31 -0.40
C VAL A 24 -23.97 19.46 0.87
N ASP A 25 -24.41 18.21 0.77
CA ASP A 25 -24.61 17.30 1.91
C ASP A 25 -23.37 17.02 2.78
N TRP A 26 -22.17 17.25 2.25
CA TRP A 26 -20.91 17.04 2.95
C TRP A 26 -20.40 18.27 3.71
N LEU A 27 -20.94 19.46 3.43
CA LEU A 27 -20.64 20.69 4.16
C LEU A 27 -21.62 20.80 5.35
N ARG A 28 -21.08 20.88 6.56
CA ARG A 28 -21.87 20.84 7.81
C ARG A 28 -22.05 22.21 8.48
N SER A 29 -21.14 23.14 8.19
CA SER A 29 -21.22 24.55 8.58
C SER A 29 -21.94 25.35 7.49
N ASP A 30 -22.35 26.58 7.80
CA ASP A 30 -22.88 27.47 6.77
C ASP A 30 -21.78 27.87 5.76
N PHE A 31 -22.18 28.12 4.52
CA PHE A 31 -21.25 28.46 3.42
C PHE A 31 -20.40 29.70 3.73
N ASP A 32 -20.98 30.70 4.38
CA ASP A 32 -20.30 31.96 4.66
C ASP A 32 -19.35 31.92 5.88
N GLU A 33 -19.42 30.89 6.72
CA GLU A 33 -18.58 30.77 7.90
C GLU A 33 -17.08 30.78 7.57
N HIS A 34 -16.29 31.47 8.40
CA HIS A 34 -14.84 31.50 8.25
C HIS A 34 -14.20 30.12 8.47
N ILE A 35 -14.84 29.26 9.25
CA ILE A 35 -14.38 27.90 9.52
C ILE A 35 -15.41 26.93 8.97
N TRP A 36 -15.03 26.19 7.93
CA TRP A 36 -15.87 25.14 7.38
C TRP A 36 -15.68 23.83 8.13
N LYS A 37 -16.79 23.16 8.43
CA LYS A 37 -16.83 21.79 8.95
C LYS A 37 -17.28 20.85 7.85
N VAL A 38 -16.43 19.90 7.47
CA VAL A 38 -16.64 19.02 6.32
C VAL A 38 -16.63 17.56 6.74
N THR A 39 -17.64 16.80 6.32
CA THR A 39 -17.73 15.35 6.55
C THR A 39 -17.88 14.59 5.23
N LEU A 40 -16.79 13.95 4.79
CA LEU A 40 -16.77 13.12 3.58
C LEU A 40 -16.80 11.63 3.96
N GLU A 41 -17.60 10.83 3.26
CA GLU A 41 -17.68 9.36 3.41
C GLU A 41 -18.06 8.86 4.82
N GLY A 42 -18.75 9.67 5.64
CA GLY A 42 -19.09 9.30 7.04
C GLY A 42 -17.86 9.11 7.95
N LYS A 43 -16.74 9.76 7.63
CA LYS A 43 -15.49 9.72 8.40
C LYS A 43 -15.37 10.93 9.35
N GLU A 44 -14.22 11.05 10.01
CA GLU A 44 -13.89 12.17 10.89
C GLU A 44 -14.13 13.53 10.20
N GLU A 45 -14.68 14.47 10.97
CA GLU A 45 -14.89 15.86 10.57
C GLU A 45 -13.54 16.54 10.25
N ILE A 46 -13.53 17.31 9.17
CA ILE A 46 -12.37 18.09 8.72
C ILE A 46 -12.72 19.56 8.88
N GLU A 47 -11.87 20.29 9.59
CA GLU A 47 -11.97 21.75 9.70
C GLU A 47 -11.12 22.43 8.63
N ILE A 48 -11.69 23.44 7.96
CA ILE A 48 -10.98 24.32 7.02
C ILE A 48 -11.15 25.75 7.51
N ASN A 49 -10.04 26.43 7.80
CA ASN A 49 -10.07 27.84 8.22
C ASN A 49 -9.69 28.74 7.04
N TRP A 50 -10.62 29.56 6.59
CA TRP A 50 -10.43 30.50 5.48
C TRP A 50 -9.68 31.77 5.87
N ALA A 51 -9.43 32.02 7.16
CA ALA A 51 -8.69 33.19 7.65
C ALA A 51 -7.17 33.07 7.37
N ILE A 52 -6.80 33.05 6.10
CA ILE A 52 -5.43 32.95 5.61
C ILE A 52 -4.86 34.35 5.36
N SER A 53 -3.62 34.59 5.80
CA SER A 53 -2.94 35.87 5.57
C SER A 53 -2.49 36.01 4.11
N LEU A 54 -2.87 37.11 3.49
CA LEU A 54 -2.44 37.60 2.17
C LEU A 54 -1.71 38.93 2.32
N GLU A 55 -1.26 39.50 1.20
CA GLU A 55 -0.50 40.77 1.21
C GLU A 55 -1.37 41.98 1.55
N ASN A 56 -2.67 41.90 1.29
CA ASN A 56 -3.65 42.97 1.48
C ASN A 56 -4.57 42.77 2.70
N GLY A 57 -4.31 41.78 3.55
CA GLY A 57 -5.14 41.43 4.70
C GLY A 57 -5.41 39.93 4.80
N LEU A 58 -6.48 39.54 5.48
CA LEU A 58 -6.97 38.17 5.49
C LEU A 58 -7.80 37.87 4.24
N LEU A 59 -7.80 36.62 3.80
CA LEU A 59 -8.68 36.15 2.73
C LEU A 59 -10.18 36.33 3.09
N THR A 60 -10.51 36.35 4.39
CA THR A 60 -11.87 36.63 4.91
C THR A 60 -12.22 38.11 4.99
N ASP A 61 -11.28 39.02 4.71
CA ASP A 61 -11.56 40.46 4.73
C ASP A 61 -12.40 40.86 3.51
N SER A 62 -13.20 41.92 3.66
CA SER A 62 -14.14 42.36 2.60
C SER A 62 -13.46 42.69 1.28
N VAL A 63 -12.19 43.12 1.30
CA VAL A 63 -11.39 43.39 0.09
C VAL A 63 -11.15 42.14 -0.77
N ASN A 64 -11.24 40.95 -0.17
CA ASN A 64 -10.98 39.67 -0.80
C ASN A 64 -12.26 38.84 -1.03
N CYS A 65 -13.46 39.43 -0.85
CA CYS A 65 -14.73 38.69 -0.88
C CYS A 65 -14.96 37.91 -2.19
N GLU A 66 -14.62 38.49 -3.34
CA GLU A 66 -14.76 37.84 -4.64
C GLU A 66 -13.80 36.65 -4.79
N LEU A 67 -12.52 36.83 -4.41
CA LEU A 67 -11.53 35.75 -4.43
C LEU A 67 -11.95 34.61 -3.49
N LEU A 68 -12.40 34.92 -2.28
CA LEU A 68 -12.90 33.93 -1.33
C LEU A 68 -14.10 33.16 -1.89
N ALA A 69 -15.07 33.86 -2.50
CA ALA A 69 -16.21 33.23 -3.15
C ALA A 69 -15.76 32.27 -4.28
N CYS A 70 -14.86 32.72 -5.16
CA CYS A 70 -14.31 31.88 -6.22
C CYS A 70 -13.64 30.60 -5.68
N LEU A 71 -12.82 30.71 -4.63
CA LEU A 71 -12.14 29.55 -4.03
C LEU A 71 -13.12 28.58 -3.37
N ARG A 72 -14.16 29.10 -2.69
CA ARG A 72 -15.22 28.30 -2.06
C ARG A 72 -16.05 27.53 -3.08
N TYR A 73 -16.57 28.20 -4.11
CA TYR A 73 -17.35 27.53 -5.16
C TYR A 73 -16.47 26.59 -6.00
N TYR A 74 -15.20 26.93 -6.25
CA TYR A 74 -14.26 26.01 -6.88
C TYR A 74 -14.10 24.72 -6.08
N LEU A 75 -13.90 24.82 -4.76
CA LEU A 75 -13.76 23.63 -3.91
C LEU A 75 -15.00 22.73 -3.99
N ILE A 76 -16.20 23.32 -4.05
CA ILE A 76 -17.45 22.55 -4.14
C ILE A 76 -17.60 21.89 -5.51
N THR A 77 -17.48 22.67 -6.58
CA THR A 77 -17.61 22.18 -7.98
C THR A 77 -16.52 21.20 -8.38
N ALA A 78 -15.35 21.25 -7.74
CA ALA A 78 -14.28 20.28 -7.92
C ALA A 78 -14.61 18.87 -7.39
N VAL A 79 -15.50 18.78 -6.39
CA VAL A 79 -15.85 17.53 -5.71
C VAL A 79 -17.02 16.85 -6.40
N SER A 80 -18.09 17.60 -6.66
CA SER A 80 -19.35 17.10 -7.22
C SER A 80 -19.20 16.80 -8.71
N ASP A 81 -19.65 15.64 -9.20
CA ASP A 81 -19.82 15.48 -10.65
C ASP A 81 -20.98 16.37 -11.10
N SER A 82 -20.66 17.37 -11.92
CA SER A 82 -21.64 18.22 -12.58
C SER A 82 -22.50 17.36 -13.50
N GLY A 83 -23.73 17.08 -13.08
CA GLY A 83 -24.83 16.60 -13.92
C GLY A 83 -24.99 15.08 -14.01
N ILE A 84 -26.22 14.62 -13.74
CA ILE A 84 -26.77 13.27 -13.95
C ILE A 84 -26.33 12.23 -12.89
N GLY A 85 -26.94 12.31 -11.70
CA GLY A 85 -27.49 11.19 -10.92
C GLY A 85 -26.70 9.89 -10.69
N ILE A 86 -25.40 9.82 -10.99
CA ILE A 86 -24.56 8.66 -10.77
C ILE A 86 -23.58 8.99 -9.67
N ASP A 87 -23.87 8.52 -8.46
CA ASP A 87 -22.99 8.66 -7.31
C ASP A 87 -21.59 8.17 -7.64
N SER A 88 -20.62 9.08 -7.51
CA SER A 88 -19.22 8.71 -7.63
C SER A 88 -18.83 7.86 -6.41
N ALA A 89 -17.87 6.95 -6.56
CA ALA A 89 -17.45 6.15 -5.41
C ALA A 89 -16.89 7.09 -4.32
N PRO A 90 -17.25 6.96 -3.04
CA PRO A 90 -16.87 7.90 -1.97
C PRO A 90 -15.37 8.25 -1.95
N THR A 91 -14.52 7.26 -2.25
CA THR A 91 -13.05 7.41 -2.31
C THR A 91 -12.60 8.41 -3.37
N GLN A 92 -13.34 8.57 -4.46
CA GLN A 92 -13.04 9.51 -5.54
C GLN A 92 -13.38 10.94 -5.15
N GLU A 93 -14.51 11.18 -4.48
CA GLU A 93 -14.91 12.50 -3.97
C GLU A 93 -13.86 13.03 -3.00
N ARG A 94 -13.49 12.20 -2.02
CA ARG A 94 -12.44 12.53 -1.06
C ARG A 94 -11.11 12.84 -1.74
N ARG A 95 -10.78 12.13 -2.82
CA ARG A 95 -9.56 12.37 -3.59
C ARG A 95 -9.64 13.70 -4.36
N ARG A 96 -10.77 14.00 -5.00
CA ARG A 96 -10.99 15.27 -5.70
C ARG A 96 -10.94 16.45 -4.73
N PHE A 97 -11.59 16.33 -3.58
CA PHE A 97 -11.56 17.31 -2.50
C PHE A 97 -10.12 17.66 -2.07
N PHE A 98 -9.28 16.65 -1.81
CA PHE A 98 -7.90 16.92 -1.40
C PHE A 98 -7.00 17.41 -2.53
N ASN A 99 -7.28 17.05 -3.78
CA ASN A 99 -6.60 17.64 -4.92
C ASN A 99 -6.97 19.13 -5.07
N ALA A 100 -8.26 19.48 -4.92
CA ALA A 100 -8.74 20.85 -4.97
C ALA A 100 -8.13 21.70 -3.86
N LEU A 101 -8.11 21.19 -2.62
CA LEU A 101 -7.41 21.85 -1.52
C LEU A 101 -5.91 22.02 -1.79
N GLY A 102 -5.25 21.02 -2.39
CA GLY A 102 -3.84 21.15 -2.79
C GLY A 102 -3.61 22.25 -3.84
N ILE A 103 -4.54 22.40 -4.79
CA ILE A 103 -4.50 23.47 -5.79
C ILE A 103 -4.70 24.83 -5.13
N ILE A 104 -5.68 24.95 -4.23
CA ILE A 104 -5.91 26.19 -3.47
C ILE A 104 -4.67 26.54 -2.65
N ASP A 105 -4.08 25.58 -1.94
CA ASP A 105 -2.85 25.81 -1.17
C ASP A 105 -1.69 26.22 -2.07
N TYR A 106 -1.54 25.65 -3.27
CA TYR A 106 -0.53 26.11 -4.22
C TYR A 106 -0.76 27.56 -4.63
N LEU A 107 -2.02 27.93 -4.95
CA LEU A 107 -2.39 29.30 -5.30
C LEU A 107 -2.06 30.26 -4.15
N LEU A 108 -2.47 29.93 -2.92
CA LEU A 108 -2.22 30.75 -1.73
C LEU A 108 -0.73 30.88 -1.40
N LEU A 109 0.05 29.80 -1.47
CA LEU A 109 1.51 29.83 -1.27
C LEU A 109 2.23 30.69 -2.31
N ASN A 110 1.63 30.88 -3.48
CA ASN A 110 2.17 31.68 -4.58
C ASN A 110 1.38 32.97 -4.82
N ALA A 111 0.55 33.40 -3.85
CA ALA A 111 -0.44 34.47 -4.06
C ALA A 111 0.17 35.78 -4.58
N LYS A 112 1.35 36.15 -4.08
CA LYS A 112 2.13 37.31 -4.56
C LYS A 112 2.54 37.17 -6.03
N ARG A 113 3.14 36.02 -6.36
CA ARG A 113 3.67 35.74 -7.71
C ARG A 113 2.56 35.67 -8.75
N LEU A 114 1.40 35.15 -8.34
CA LEU A 114 0.20 34.99 -9.16
C LEU A 114 -0.72 36.22 -9.12
N GLU A 115 -0.34 37.27 -8.40
CA GLU A 115 -1.12 38.51 -8.27
C GLU A 115 -2.58 38.27 -7.84
N LEU A 116 -2.84 37.27 -6.98
CA LEU A 116 -4.21 36.84 -6.66
C LEU A 116 -5.07 37.94 -6.01
N CYS A 117 -4.44 38.84 -5.25
CA CYS A 117 -5.14 39.94 -4.57
C CYS A 117 -5.63 41.02 -5.56
N THR A 118 -5.03 41.13 -6.74
CA THR A 118 -5.34 42.17 -7.73
C THR A 118 -6.01 41.62 -8.99
N ALA A 119 -5.56 40.46 -9.47
CA ALA A 119 -6.05 39.83 -10.70
C ALA A 119 -7.03 38.66 -10.46
N GLY A 120 -7.17 38.21 -9.20
CA GLY A 120 -8.04 37.09 -8.84
C GLY A 120 -7.68 35.79 -9.58
N LEU A 121 -8.65 34.88 -9.71
CA LEU A 121 -8.46 33.64 -10.49
C LEU A 121 -8.52 33.88 -12.01
N ALA A 122 -9.11 35.00 -12.45
CA ALA A 122 -9.17 35.36 -13.87
C ALA A 122 -7.81 35.71 -14.46
N GLY A 123 -6.86 36.17 -13.63
CA GLY A 123 -5.49 36.47 -14.03
C GLY A 123 -4.61 35.24 -14.32
N LEU A 124 -5.07 34.03 -14.02
CA LEU A 124 -4.28 32.82 -14.25
C LEU A 124 -4.18 32.52 -15.75
N SER A 125 -2.96 32.59 -16.29
CA SER A 125 -2.68 32.33 -17.69
C SER A 125 -2.44 30.84 -17.98
N TYR A 126 -2.36 30.46 -19.26
CA TYR A 126 -1.87 29.15 -19.68
C TYR A 126 -0.52 28.78 -19.04
N VAL A 127 0.40 29.75 -18.88
CA VAL A 127 1.71 29.53 -18.26
C VAL A 127 1.58 29.17 -16.79
N ASP A 128 0.69 29.84 -16.05
CA ASP A 128 0.46 29.55 -14.63
C ASP A 128 -0.19 28.19 -14.44
N LEU A 129 -1.20 27.88 -15.25
CA LEU A 129 -1.91 26.61 -15.22
C LEU A 129 -0.98 25.42 -15.53
N THR A 130 -0.13 25.54 -16.55
CA THR A 130 0.86 24.51 -16.88
C THR A 130 2.00 24.43 -15.85
N ALA A 131 2.38 25.53 -15.20
CA ALA A 131 3.32 25.52 -14.08
C ALA A 131 2.77 24.74 -12.87
N ILE A 132 1.48 24.87 -12.55
CA ILE A 132 0.82 24.07 -11.50
C ILE A 132 0.91 22.58 -11.83
N LEU A 133 0.59 22.20 -13.07
CA LEU A 133 0.66 20.81 -13.52
C LEU A 133 2.09 20.27 -13.49
N HIS A 134 3.05 21.04 -13.97
CA HIS A 134 4.47 20.68 -13.95
C HIS A 134 4.96 20.47 -12.52
N GLN A 135 4.67 21.42 -11.63
CA GLN A 135 5.04 21.32 -10.22
C GLN A 135 4.42 20.08 -9.57
N PHE A 136 3.11 19.86 -9.75
CA PHE A 136 2.44 18.68 -9.22
C PHE A 136 3.08 17.37 -9.71
N GLY A 137 3.48 17.34 -10.97
CA GLY A 137 4.09 16.17 -11.61
C GLY A 137 5.54 15.87 -11.22
N SER A 138 6.24 16.83 -10.60
CA SER A 138 7.64 16.68 -10.17
C SER A 138 7.87 15.59 -9.12
N SER A 139 6.83 15.16 -8.40
CA SER A 139 6.93 14.12 -7.38
C SER A 139 5.67 13.27 -7.28
N THR A 140 5.86 11.99 -6.97
CA THR A 140 4.75 11.09 -6.58
C THR A 140 4.05 11.47 -5.27
N HIS A 141 4.65 12.36 -4.47
CA HIS A 141 4.13 12.77 -3.17
C HIS A 141 3.71 14.24 -3.18
N VAL A 142 2.41 14.49 -2.96
CA VAL A 142 1.85 15.85 -2.87
C VAL A 142 2.54 16.69 -1.79
N SER A 143 2.99 16.05 -0.70
CA SER A 143 3.79 16.72 0.33
C SER A 143 5.08 17.34 -0.20
N GLU A 144 5.69 16.72 -1.22
CA GLU A 144 6.90 17.24 -1.84
C GLU A 144 6.58 18.15 -3.01
N SER A 145 5.69 17.75 -3.92
CA SER A 145 5.41 18.55 -5.12
C SER A 145 4.75 19.88 -4.80
N ILE A 146 3.77 19.95 -3.89
CA ILE A 146 3.09 21.22 -3.56
C ILE A 146 3.80 21.98 -2.44
N TYR A 147 4.29 21.26 -1.42
CA TYR A 147 4.74 21.90 -0.18
C TYR A 147 6.26 21.86 0.04
N ALA A 148 7.03 21.13 -0.78
CA ALA A 148 8.47 20.90 -0.57
C ALA A 148 8.81 20.42 0.87
N TYR A 149 7.95 19.55 1.42
CA TYR A 149 7.94 19.22 2.84
C TYR A 149 9.27 18.76 3.41
N SER A 150 9.99 17.87 2.73
CA SER A 150 11.25 17.34 3.26
C SER A 150 12.30 18.45 3.43
N VAL A 151 12.35 19.40 2.49
CA VAL A 151 13.27 20.54 2.55
C VAL A 151 12.80 21.54 3.62
N SER A 152 11.55 21.99 3.57
CA SER A 152 11.02 22.98 4.51
C SER A 152 11.08 22.49 5.96
N ALA A 153 10.73 21.22 6.20
CA ALA A 153 10.84 20.60 7.52
C ALA A 153 12.28 20.53 8.00
N THR A 154 13.21 20.12 7.14
CA THR A 154 14.63 20.04 7.52
C THR A 154 15.19 21.42 7.87
N SER A 155 14.90 22.44 7.05
CA SER A 155 15.32 23.82 7.34
C SER A 155 14.75 24.34 8.68
N TYR A 156 13.48 24.06 8.96
CA TYR A 156 12.85 24.46 10.22
C TYR A 156 13.47 23.74 11.44
N ILE A 157 13.65 22.42 11.32
CA ILE A 157 14.25 21.59 12.37
C ILE A 157 15.70 21.98 12.67
N LEU A 158 16.48 22.33 11.63
CA LEU A 158 17.86 22.81 11.82
C LEU A 158 17.89 24.14 12.55
N LYS A 159 16.93 25.05 12.32
CA LYS A 159 16.81 26.29 13.11
C LYS A 159 16.52 26.00 14.58
N ILE A 160 15.62 25.07 14.89
CA ILE A 160 15.36 24.65 16.28
C ILE A 160 16.64 24.08 16.92
N THR A 161 17.35 23.24 16.17
CA THR A 161 18.58 22.59 16.65
C THR A 161 19.68 23.61 16.93
N ALA A 162 19.89 24.58 16.03
CA ALA A 162 20.85 25.66 16.20
C ALA A 162 20.54 26.56 17.41
N ASN A 163 19.25 26.73 17.75
CA ASN A 163 18.80 27.51 18.89
C ASN A 163 18.77 26.72 20.21
N THR A 164 19.25 25.46 20.23
CA THR A 164 19.26 24.62 21.42
C THR A 164 20.69 24.47 21.96
N SER A 165 20.89 24.64 23.28
CA SER A 165 22.21 24.54 23.91
C SER A 165 22.84 23.15 23.72
N THR A 166 24.15 23.14 23.46
CA THR A 166 24.98 21.95 23.27
C THR A 166 24.99 21.04 24.51
N GLU A 167 24.92 21.63 25.69
CA GLU A 167 24.90 20.93 26.97
C GLU A 167 23.58 20.17 27.15
N ILE A 168 22.45 20.79 26.77
CA ILE A 168 21.13 20.16 26.80
C ILE A 168 21.08 18.98 25.83
N VAL A 169 21.56 19.17 24.61
CA VAL A 169 21.61 18.12 23.58
C VAL A 169 22.42 16.91 24.06
N SER A 170 23.63 17.17 24.58
CA SER A 170 24.51 16.11 25.12
C SER A 170 23.89 15.39 26.33
N GLY A 171 23.23 16.14 27.22
CA GLY A 171 22.50 15.58 28.36
C GLY A 171 21.39 14.62 27.95
N ILE A 172 20.56 15.02 26.98
CA ILE A 172 19.48 14.18 26.45
C ILE A 172 20.01 12.93 25.74
N MET A 173 21.09 13.07 24.96
CA MET A 173 21.74 11.95 24.28
C MET A 173 22.31 10.92 25.27
N THR A 174 22.82 11.38 26.41
CA THR A 174 23.32 10.52 27.49
C THR A 174 22.17 9.80 28.21
N GLN A 175 21.10 10.52 28.52
CA GLN A 175 19.91 9.94 29.18
C GLN A 175 19.15 8.97 28.27
N ASN A 176 19.19 9.18 26.95
CA ASN A 176 18.49 8.36 25.96
C ASN A 176 19.46 7.87 24.87
N PRO A 177 20.32 6.86 25.15
CA PRO A 177 21.32 6.39 24.18
C PRO A 177 20.72 5.90 22.85
N SER A 178 19.45 5.51 22.82
CA SER A 178 18.75 5.13 21.58
C SER A 178 18.58 6.27 20.57
N ILE A 179 18.62 7.53 21.00
CA ILE A 179 18.55 8.70 20.10
C ILE A 179 19.72 8.68 19.11
N GLN A 180 20.87 8.18 19.56
CA GLN A 180 22.11 8.10 18.80
C GLN A 180 22.13 6.90 17.82
N LYS A 181 21.18 5.97 17.92
CA LYS A 181 21.12 4.79 17.05
C LYS A 181 20.49 5.17 15.71
N ILE A 182 21.25 5.05 14.63
CA ILE A 182 20.80 5.33 13.27
C ILE A 182 20.89 4.02 12.48
N GLN A 183 19.81 3.62 11.81
CA GLN A 183 19.84 2.46 10.92
C GLN A 183 20.35 2.88 9.54
N GLN A 184 20.97 1.98 8.76
CA GLN A 184 21.43 2.30 7.40
C GLN A 184 20.31 2.87 6.52
N SER A 185 19.08 2.36 6.65
CA SER A 185 17.93 2.90 5.92
C SER A 185 17.51 4.31 6.32
N ASP A 186 17.91 4.77 7.51
CA ASP A 186 17.69 6.15 7.96
C ASP A 186 18.75 7.08 7.38
N TYR A 187 20.00 6.62 7.25
CA TYR A 187 21.07 7.33 6.53
C TYR A 187 20.63 7.62 5.09
N ASP A 188 20.32 6.58 4.31
CA ASP A 188 20.02 6.70 2.89
C ASP A 188 18.85 7.67 2.59
N LYS A 189 17.89 7.78 3.51
CA LYS A 189 16.72 8.69 3.39
C LYS A 189 17.00 10.11 3.85
N ALA A 190 17.96 10.32 4.74
CA ALA A 190 18.27 11.63 5.31
C ALA A 190 19.33 12.37 4.48
N THR A 191 20.30 11.65 3.90
CA THR A 191 21.43 12.21 3.14
C THR A 191 21.06 13.26 2.09
N PRO A 192 19.92 13.16 1.35
CA PRO A 192 19.56 14.20 0.39
C PRO A 192 19.23 15.57 1.02
N TYR A 193 18.96 15.62 2.33
CA TYR A 193 18.42 16.81 3.01
C TYR A 193 19.32 17.31 4.16
N ILE A 194 20.05 16.42 4.83
CA ILE A 194 20.87 16.76 5.99
C ILE A 194 22.09 15.82 6.08
N ASP A 195 23.20 16.32 6.61
CA ASP A 195 24.31 15.46 7.04
C ASP A 195 23.81 14.48 8.12
N PRO A 196 23.86 13.16 7.88
CA PRO A 196 23.41 12.16 8.84
C PRO A 196 24.12 12.22 10.20
N SER A 197 25.32 12.80 10.28
CA SER A 197 26.05 13.02 11.53
C SER A 197 25.28 13.91 12.52
N LEU A 198 24.42 14.80 12.00
CA LEU A 198 23.62 15.74 12.79
C LEU A 198 22.31 15.13 13.33
N ILE A 199 21.90 13.96 12.85
CA ILE A 199 20.63 13.32 13.23
C ILE A 199 20.49 13.15 14.76
N PRO A 200 21.50 12.71 15.53
CA PRO A 200 21.37 12.57 16.98
C PRO A 200 21.11 13.91 17.68
N ALA A 201 21.81 14.97 17.27
CA ALA A 201 21.64 16.31 17.82
C ALA A 201 20.25 16.86 17.51
N VAL A 202 19.80 16.71 16.26
CA VAL A 202 18.45 17.09 15.82
C VAL A 202 17.38 16.38 16.62
N ARG A 203 17.46 15.05 16.75
CA ARG A 203 16.50 14.25 17.53
C ARG A 203 16.46 14.70 18.98
N ALA A 204 17.61 14.97 19.60
CA ALA A 204 17.69 15.44 20.98
C ALA A 204 17.08 16.85 21.16
N ALA A 205 17.37 17.79 20.27
CA ALA A 205 16.79 19.13 20.29
C ALA A 205 15.27 19.10 20.15
N LEU A 206 14.76 18.36 19.17
CA LEU A 206 13.31 18.19 18.98
C LEU A 206 12.63 17.47 20.16
N PHE A 207 13.33 16.54 20.81
CA PHE A 207 12.86 15.90 22.04
C PHE A 207 12.75 16.89 23.20
N HIS A 208 13.73 17.77 23.36
CA HIS A 208 13.70 18.85 24.34
C HIS A 208 12.49 19.78 24.16
N HIS A 209 12.21 20.20 22.92
CA HIS A 209 11.12 21.12 22.58
C HIS A 209 9.73 20.46 22.48
N GLY A 210 9.61 19.19 22.86
CA GLY A 210 8.32 18.50 22.95
C GLY A 210 7.69 18.17 21.60
N TYR A 211 8.48 17.99 20.54
CA TYR A 211 7.97 17.56 19.22
C TYR A 211 7.67 16.08 19.15
N TYR A 212 8.12 15.29 20.13
CA TYR A 212 7.90 13.85 20.15
C TYR A 212 6.65 13.45 20.91
N HIS A 213 5.96 12.46 20.37
CA HIS A 213 4.98 11.66 21.10
C HIS A 213 5.43 10.20 21.13
N GLY A 214 4.93 9.44 22.10
CA GLY A 214 5.18 8.01 22.21
C GLY A 214 5.69 7.61 23.58
N ASP A 215 6.19 6.39 23.65
CA ASP A 215 6.72 5.82 24.89
C ASP A 215 7.86 4.86 24.58
N ALA A 216 8.67 4.54 25.59
CA ALA A 216 9.84 3.69 25.42
C ALA A 216 9.52 2.30 24.83
N ARG A 217 8.27 1.80 24.95
CA ARG A 217 7.84 0.51 24.40
C ARG A 217 7.40 0.59 22.95
N LYS A 218 6.80 1.71 22.52
CA LYS A 218 6.28 1.91 21.15
C LYS A 218 7.26 2.64 20.24
N GLY A 219 8.28 3.27 20.82
CA GLY A 219 9.14 4.21 20.12
C GLY A 219 8.61 5.64 20.22
N PHE A 220 9.50 6.58 19.96
CA PHE A 220 9.23 8.00 19.90
C PHE A 220 9.18 8.44 18.44
N HIS A 221 8.14 9.19 18.10
CA HIS A 221 7.90 9.73 16.77
C HIS A 221 7.58 11.22 16.83
N ILE A 222 7.92 11.96 15.79
CA ILE A 222 7.55 13.36 15.69
C ILE A 222 6.05 13.52 15.46
N ASN A 223 5.49 14.51 16.16
CA ASN A 223 4.18 15.05 15.88
C ASN A 223 4.20 15.83 14.55
N GLY A 224 3.97 15.12 13.45
CA GLY A 224 3.97 15.70 12.11
C GLY A 224 2.89 16.76 11.87
N ARG A 225 1.78 16.74 12.64
CA ARG A 225 0.74 17.77 12.56
C ARG A 225 1.29 19.10 13.08
N ARG A 226 1.82 19.10 14.31
CA ARG A 226 2.45 20.29 14.91
C ARG A 226 3.53 20.88 14.02
N LEU A 227 4.42 20.02 13.51
CA LEU A 227 5.48 20.45 12.60
C LEU A 227 4.92 21.11 11.32
N SER A 228 3.85 20.56 10.75
CA SER A 228 3.25 21.14 9.54
C SER A 228 2.52 22.45 9.81
N GLU A 229 1.86 22.59 10.97
CA GLU A 229 1.19 23.82 11.41
C GLU A 229 2.18 24.98 11.54
N GLU A 230 3.40 24.71 12.03
CA GLU A 230 4.44 25.74 12.19
C GLU A 230 5.14 26.10 10.87
N ILE A 231 5.28 25.14 9.94
CA ILE A 231 5.93 25.38 8.65
C ILE A 231 4.97 26.06 7.65
N TYR A 232 3.68 25.74 7.70
CA TYR A 232 2.67 26.18 6.72
C TYR A 232 1.46 26.85 7.38
N PRO A 233 1.66 27.94 8.14
CA PRO A 233 0.56 28.60 8.86
C PRO A 233 -0.51 29.19 7.92
N ASN A 234 -0.14 29.52 6.68
CA ASN A 234 -1.02 30.18 5.71
C ASN A 234 -1.53 29.21 4.63
N THR A 235 -2.13 28.09 5.04
CA THR A 235 -2.67 27.07 4.12
C THR A 235 -3.94 26.42 4.69
N LEU A 236 -4.79 25.89 3.81
CA LEU A 236 -6.02 25.19 4.17
C LEU A 236 -5.77 23.72 4.53
N ALA A 237 -4.85 23.05 3.83
CA ALA A 237 -4.63 21.60 3.96
C ALA A 237 -3.19 21.20 4.31
N ALA A 238 -2.24 22.15 4.36
CA ALA A 238 -0.86 21.81 4.65
C ALA A 238 -0.61 21.45 6.12
N THR A 239 -1.46 21.90 7.04
CA THR A 239 -1.42 21.57 8.48
C THR A 239 -1.72 20.09 8.76
N ARG A 240 -2.19 19.35 7.74
CA ARG A 240 -2.49 17.91 7.84
C ARG A 240 -1.20 17.07 7.86
N ILE A 241 -1.30 15.90 8.48
CA ILE A 241 -0.17 14.97 8.67
C ILE A 241 0.48 14.62 7.33
N LYS A 242 1.75 15.03 7.17
CA LYS A 242 2.61 14.67 6.05
C LYS A 242 3.30 13.31 6.27
N PRO A 243 3.90 12.69 5.24
CA PRO A 243 4.66 11.46 5.40
C PRO A 243 5.70 11.56 6.52
N ARG A 244 5.80 10.52 7.34
CA ARG A 244 6.72 10.52 8.47
C ARG A 244 8.17 10.52 7.96
N LEU A 245 8.95 11.49 8.45
CA LEU A 245 10.40 11.49 8.34
C LEU A 245 10.97 10.40 9.25
N GLN A 246 11.13 9.19 8.71
CA GLN A 246 11.45 8.00 9.51
C GLN A 246 12.78 8.12 10.25
N TRP A 247 13.76 8.82 9.67
CA TRP A 247 15.06 9.08 10.26
C TRP A 247 15.00 9.96 11.53
N LEU A 248 13.85 10.56 11.84
CA LEU A 248 13.62 11.26 13.11
C LEU A 248 13.06 10.35 14.21
N SER A 249 12.62 9.12 13.91
CA SER A 249 12.10 8.21 14.93
C SER A 249 13.21 7.47 15.67
N PHE A 250 13.01 7.16 16.95
CA PHE A 250 13.93 6.31 17.72
C PHE A 250 13.18 5.37 18.67
N PHE A 251 13.77 4.19 18.93
CA PHE A 251 13.10 3.09 19.64
C PHE A 251 13.96 2.59 20.82
N PRO A 252 13.68 3.03 22.06
CA PRO A 252 14.51 2.67 23.22
C PRO A 252 14.55 1.18 23.55
N HIS A 253 13.49 0.42 23.22
CA HIS A 253 13.36 -0.99 23.60
C HIS A 253 13.20 -1.97 22.43
N GLU A 254 13.16 -1.50 21.18
CA GLU A 254 13.06 -2.38 20.01
C GLU A 254 14.46 -2.82 19.57
N LYS A 255 14.62 -4.13 19.34
CA LYS A 255 15.77 -4.66 18.61
C LYS A 255 15.37 -4.82 17.14
N PRO A 256 16.07 -4.14 16.21
CA PRO A 256 15.58 -3.84 14.86
C PRO A 256 15.82 -5.00 13.88
N HIS A 257 15.14 -6.13 14.08
CA HIS A 257 15.21 -7.23 13.12
C HIS A 257 13.81 -7.58 12.64
N SER A 258 13.36 -6.97 11.55
CA SER A 258 12.09 -7.34 10.90
C SER A 258 12.24 -8.47 9.89
N ARG A 259 13.45 -8.66 9.35
CA ARG A 259 13.83 -9.63 8.30
C ARG A 259 15.27 -10.11 8.46
N GLU A 260 15.57 -11.31 7.98
CA GLU A 260 16.93 -11.85 7.98
C GLU A 260 17.80 -11.21 6.89
N TYR A 261 17.23 -10.98 5.71
CA TYR A 261 17.93 -10.38 4.57
C TYR A 261 17.17 -9.16 4.04
N GLN A 262 17.83 -8.36 3.21
CA GLN A 262 17.10 -7.39 2.39
C GLN A 262 16.18 -8.14 1.42
N GLY A 263 15.05 -7.53 1.07
CA GLY A 263 14.12 -8.14 0.13
C GLY A 263 14.43 -7.79 -1.31
N VAL A 264 14.24 -8.76 -2.20
CA VAL A 264 14.20 -8.49 -3.65
C VAL A 264 13.13 -7.41 -3.91
N PRO A 265 13.46 -6.34 -4.65
CA PRO A 265 12.51 -5.29 -4.97
C PRO A 265 11.28 -5.88 -5.66
N VAL A 266 10.11 -5.52 -5.15
CA VAL A 266 8.83 -5.98 -5.68
C VAL A 266 8.44 -5.21 -6.97
N ARG A 267 9.12 -4.11 -7.26
CA ARG A 267 8.95 -3.24 -8.43
C ARG A 267 10.33 -2.95 -9.02
N TYR A 268 10.42 -2.73 -10.33
CA TYR A 268 11.65 -2.24 -10.95
C TYR A 268 12.04 -0.85 -10.40
N THR A 269 13.35 -0.57 -10.37
CA THR A 269 13.97 0.64 -9.81
C THR A 269 13.53 1.91 -10.57
N ARG A 270 13.45 3.04 -9.86
CA ARG A 270 12.56 4.19 -10.13
C ARG A 270 13.11 5.29 -11.06
N THR A 271 12.18 5.94 -11.76
CA THR A 271 12.09 7.41 -11.90
C THR A 271 11.11 7.98 -10.86
N GLU A 272 11.29 9.23 -10.43
CA GLU A 272 10.53 9.88 -9.34
C GLU A 272 9.15 10.46 -9.76
N ASN A 273 8.80 10.33 -11.04
CA ASN A 273 7.66 11.02 -11.64
C ASN A 273 6.31 10.41 -11.21
N ILE A 274 5.27 11.24 -11.23
CA ILE A 274 3.89 10.83 -10.91
C ILE A 274 3.29 9.87 -11.96
N SER A 275 2.37 8.99 -11.56
CA SER A 275 1.65 8.13 -12.52
C SER A 275 0.61 8.90 -13.33
N GLU A 276 0.37 8.45 -14.55
CA GLU A 276 -0.59 9.08 -15.47
C GLU A 276 -2.01 9.16 -14.90
N SER A 277 -2.51 8.08 -14.29
CA SER A 277 -3.83 8.10 -13.64
C SER A 277 -3.89 9.13 -12.49
N HIS A 278 -2.79 9.34 -11.78
CA HIS A 278 -2.75 10.34 -10.72
C HIS A 278 -2.72 11.76 -11.25
N TYR A 279 -1.90 12.00 -12.26
CA TYR A 279 -1.80 13.25 -12.97
C TYR A 279 -3.12 13.66 -13.63
N ASN A 280 -3.78 12.74 -14.35
CA ASN A 280 -5.03 13.02 -15.06
C ASN A 280 -6.18 13.42 -14.13
N VAL A 281 -6.29 12.78 -12.95
CA VAL A 281 -7.30 13.19 -11.96
C VAL A 281 -7.01 14.59 -11.44
N PHE A 282 -5.75 14.92 -11.15
CA PHE A 282 -5.39 16.27 -10.71
C PHE A 282 -5.63 17.32 -11.80
N ARG A 283 -5.23 17.03 -13.05
CA ARG A 283 -5.49 17.87 -14.22
C ARG A 283 -6.98 18.14 -14.44
N SER A 284 -7.81 17.11 -14.30
CA SER A 284 -9.27 17.26 -14.36
C SER A 284 -9.81 18.15 -13.24
N VAL A 285 -9.27 18.03 -12.02
CA VAL A 285 -9.67 18.89 -10.89
C VAL A 285 -9.20 20.34 -11.08
N LEU A 286 -8.02 20.57 -11.67
CA LEU A 286 -7.56 21.92 -12.02
C LEU A 286 -8.41 22.55 -13.13
N TYR A 287 -8.77 21.77 -14.15
CA TYR A 287 -9.65 22.20 -15.24
C TYR A 287 -11.03 22.69 -14.73
N ARG A 288 -11.51 22.16 -13.59
CA ARG A 288 -12.77 22.59 -12.97
C ARG A 288 -12.78 24.02 -12.43
N LEU A 289 -11.66 24.74 -12.44
CA LEU A 289 -11.68 26.20 -12.28
C LEU A 289 -12.63 26.86 -13.29
N GLY A 290 -12.78 26.29 -14.49
CA GLY A 290 -13.72 26.77 -15.51
C GLY A 290 -15.20 26.64 -15.13
N ALA A 291 -15.56 25.83 -14.13
CA ALA A 291 -16.95 25.72 -13.66
C ALA A 291 -17.46 27.03 -13.05
N LEU A 292 -16.56 27.91 -12.60
CA LEU A 292 -16.89 29.23 -12.09
C LEU A 292 -17.51 30.16 -13.16
N HIS A 293 -17.20 29.94 -14.45
CA HIS A 293 -17.85 30.67 -15.55
C HIS A 293 -19.37 30.43 -15.58
N LEU A 294 -19.84 29.24 -15.17
CA LEU A 294 -21.28 28.93 -15.09
C LEU A 294 -21.99 29.67 -13.96
N LEU A 295 -21.21 30.21 -13.03
CA LEU A 295 -21.70 30.97 -11.88
C LEU A 295 -21.44 32.46 -12.05
N ASP A 296 -21.04 32.95 -13.23
CA ASP A 296 -20.64 34.35 -13.46
C ASP A 296 -19.56 34.84 -12.48
N LEU A 297 -18.62 33.96 -12.10
CA LEU A 297 -17.50 34.28 -11.21
C LEU A 297 -16.18 34.36 -11.99
N PRO A 298 -15.24 35.24 -11.59
CA PRO A 298 -13.93 35.33 -12.22
C PRO A 298 -13.17 34.00 -12.22
N ALA A 299 -12.73 33.60 -13.41
CA ALA A 299 -12.05 32.33 -13.64
C ALA A 299 -11.09 32.43 -14.83
N PRO A 300 -10.10 31.52 -14.94
CA PRO A 300 -9.14 31.54 -16.03
C PRO A 300 -9.81 31.46 -17.40
N ALA A 301 -9.21 32.07 -18.42
CA ALA A 301 -9.78 32.09 -19.77
C ALA A 301 -10.04 30.66 -20.31
N THR A 302 -11.18 30.45 -20.96
CA THR A 302 -11.58 29.13 -21.50
C THR A 302 -10.56 28.54 -22.47
N ASN A 303 -9.90 29.41 -23.26
CA ASN A 303 -8.83 28.99 -24.18
C ASN A 303 -7.61 28.45 -23.43
N ASP A 304 -7.21 29.09 -22.33
CA ASP A 304 -6.07 28.65 -21.51
C ASP A 304 -6.37 27.33 -20.80
N LEU A 305 -7.58 27.19 -20.23
CA LEU A 305 -8.04 25.95 -19.60
C LEU A 305 -8.07 24.78 -20.59
N THR A 306 -8.58 25.02 -21.80
CA THR A 306 -8.65 23.99 -22.84
C THR A 306 -7.26 23.63 -23.35
N SER A 307 -6.40 24.62 -23.57
CA SER A 307 -5.01 24.41 -24.02
C SER A 307 -4.18 23.64 -23.00
N MET A 308 -4.39 23.88 -21.70
CA MET A 308 -3.73 23.14 -20.62
C MET A 308 -4.00 21.63 -20.68
N LEU A 309 -5.15 21.18 -21.22
CA LEU A 309 -5.44 19.75 -21.35
C LEU A 309 -4.51 19.04 -22.34
N ALA A 310 -3.93 19.77 -23.30
CA ALA A 310 -2.93 19.23 -24.22
C ALA A 310 -1.51 19.22 -23.63
N PHE A 311 -1.28 19.90 -22.51
CA PHE A 311 0.03 19.93 -21.86
C PHE A 311 0.39 18.54 -21.30
N THR A 312 1.62 18.14 -21.56
CA THR A 312 2.18 16.86 -21.10
C THR A 312 3.54 17.08 -20.46
N ILE A 313 3.86 16.22 -19.51
CA ILE A 313 5.17 16.14 -18.88
C ILE A 313 5.67 14.70 -19.00
N PRO A 314 6.96 14.42 -18.76
CA PRO A 314 7.45 13.06 -18.62
C PRO A 314 6.74 12.37 -17.45
N LEU A 315 5.70 11.59 -17.75
CA LEU A 315 4.95 10.83 -16.76
C LEU A 315 5.63 9.49 -16.52
N LYS A 316 5.43 8.96 -15.33
CA LYS A 316 5.86 7.61 -15.02
C LYS A 316 5.00 6.62 -15.80
N ALA A 317 5.63 5.84 -16.66
CA ALA A 317 5.06 4.58 -17.16
C ALA A 317 4.74 3.68 -15.96
N ASP A 318 3.59 3.00 -15.97
CA ASP A 318 3.15 2.19 -14.84
C ASP A 318 4.25 1.17 -14.46
N ALA A 319 4.90 1.41 -13.31
CA ALA A 319 6.05 0.62 -12.91
C ALA A 319 5.63 -0.84 -12.70
N ARG A 320 6.12 -1.70 -13.58
CA ARG A 320 5.81 -3.12 -13.58
C ARG A 320 6.24 -3.73 -12.25
N PHE A 321 5.35 -4.56 -11.67
CA PHE A 321 5.73 -5.38 -10.55
C PHE A 321 6.70 -6.45 -11.03
N ARG A 322 7.77 -6.71 -10.28
CA ARG A 322 8.66 -7.84 -10.58
C ARG A 322 7.92 -9.14 -10.34
N SER A 323 7.94 -10.01 -11.34
CA SER A 323 7.53 -11.40 -11.18
C SER A 323 8.51 -12.11 -10.25
N VAL A 324 8.06 -13.18 -9.61
CA VAL A 324 8.95 -14.08 -8.86
C VAL A 324 9.06 -15.35 -9.69
N PRO A 325 10.27 -15.90 -9.90
CA PRO A 325 10.45 -17.15 -10.62
C PRO A 325 9.50 -18.25 -10.11
N SER A 326 8.84 -18.94 -11.03
CA SER A 326 7.85 -19.97 -10.71
C SER A 326 8.40 -21.07 -9.78
N PRO A 327 9.65 -21.56 -9.96
CA PRO A 327 10.24 -22.55 -9.06
C PRO A 327 10.32 -22.08 -7.59
N ILE A 328 10.52 -20.78 -7.36
CA ILE A 328 10.58 -20.20 -6.01
C ILE A 328 9.19 -20.22 -5.36
N ILE A 329 8.15 -19.84 -6.11
CA ILE A 329 6.76 -19.89 -5.61
C ILE A 329 6.34 -21.33 -5.34
N LEU A 330 6.59 -22.24 -6.28
CA LEU A 330 6.21 -23.66 -6.17
C LEU A 330 6.98 -24.37 -5.06
N GLY A 331 8.28 -24.11 -4.92
CA GLY A 331 9.08 -24.62 -3.80
C GLY A 331 8.55 -24.14 -2.45
N GLN A 332 8.17 -22.86 -2.37
CA GLN A 332 7.58 -22.33 -1.14
C GLN A 332 6.16 -22.86 -0.89
N PHE A 333 5.38 -23.10 -1.93
CA PHE A 333 4.08 -23.74 -1.84
C PHE A 333 4.20 -25.15 -1.25
N LYS A 334 5.14 -25.96 -1.77
CA LYS A 334 5.47 -27.29 -1.24
C LYS A 334 5.81 -27.23 0.25
N ASN A 335 6.74 -26.34 0.64
CA ASN A 335 7.13 -26.15 2.04
C ASN A 335 5.93 -25.84 2.95
N CYS A 336 5.01 -24.99 2.49
CA CYS A 336 3.82 -24.61 3.26
C CYS A 336 2.84 -25.78 3.44
N VAL A 337 2.66 -26.60 2.41
CA VAL A 337 1.78 -27.78 2.43
C VAL A 337 2.35 -28.86 3.34
N GLU A 338 3.63 -29.19 3.19
CA GLU A 338 4.31 -30.17 4.04
C GLU A 338 4.27 -29.76 5.52
N PHE A 339 4.52 -28.47 5.80
CA PHE A 339 4.44 -27.94 7.16
C PHE A 339 3.03 -28.03 7.75
N HIS A 340 2.01 -27.77 6.93
CA HIS A 340 0.61 -27.93 7.35
C HIS A 340 0.27 -29.37 7.71
N LEU A 341 0.60 -30.32 6.81
CA LEU A 341 0.30 -31.73 6.99
C LEU A 341 1.04 -32.31 8.20
N LYS A 342 2.30 -31.91 8.39
CA LYS A 342 3.16 -32.46 9.45
C LYS A 342 2.92 -31.82 10.83
N TYR A 343 2.72 -30.50 10.88
CA TYR A 343 2.78 -29.76 12.15
C TYR A 343 1.56 -28.88 12.45
N GLY A 344 0.72 -28.57 11.46
CA GLY A 344 -0.33 -27.57 11.60
C GLY A 344 -1.28 -27.80 12.78
N ARG A 345 -1.71 -29.06 12.99
CA ARG A 345 -2.60 -29.40 14.10
C ARG A 345 -1.92 -29.26 15.46
N TYR A 346 -0.69 -29.75 15.60
CA TYR A 346 0.07 -29.72 16.84
C TYR A 346 0.32 -28.28 17.30
N ILE A 347 0.67 -27.38 16.38
CA ILE A 347 0.91 -25.96 16.67
C ILE A 347 -0.37 -25.29 17.21
N ILE A 348 -1.51 -25.52 16.55
CA ILE A 348 -2.80 -24.93 16.94
C ILE A 348 -3.27 -25.44 18.30
N ASP A 349 -3.22 -26.75 18.52
CA ASP A 349 -3.65 -27.35 19.77
C ASP A 349 -2.68 -27.01 20.92
N GLY A 350 -1.36 -26.97 20.66
CA GLY A 350 -0.35 -26.57 21.64
C GLY A 350 -0.54 -25.15 22.14
N PHE A 351 -0.68 -24.18 21.24
CA PHE A 351 -0.97 -22.79 21.64
C PHE A 351 -2.31 -22.67 22.39
N SER A 352 -3.33 -23.40 21.94
CA SER A 352 -4.64 -23.42 22.61
C SER A 352 -4.56 -24.00 24.02
N ARG A 353 -3.77 -25.05 24.25
CA ARG A 353 -3.51 -25.63 25.59
C ARG A 353 -2.83 -24.65 26.52
N VAL A 354 -1.82 -23.93 26.03
CA VAL A 354 -1.14 -22.87 26.80
C VAL A 354 -2.12 -21.80 27.24
N VAL A 355 -2.95 -21.31 26.32
CA VAL A 355 -3.97 -20.31 26.64
C VAL A 355 -5.00 -20.84 27.64
N GLY A 356 -5.51 -22.06 27.42
CA GLY A 356 -6.47 -22.70 28.32
C GLY A 356 -5.90 -22.85 29.73
N HIS A 357 -4.67 -23.37 29.86
CA HIS A 357 -3.99 -23.49 31.14
C HIS A 357 -3.84 -22.14 31.85
N CYS A 358 -3.37 -21.12 31.14
CA CYS A 358 -3.22 -19.77 31.70
C CYS A 358 -4.55 -19.19 32.20
N LYS A 359 -5.63 -19.40 31.44
CA LYS A 359 -6.96 -18.89 31.81
C LYS A 359 -7.53 -19.61 33.03
N THR A 360 -7.44 -20.94 33.07
CA THR A 360 -7.86 -21.73 34.24
C THR A 360 -7.09 -21.34 35.50
N ASN A 361 -5.78 -21.09 35.39
CA ASN A 361 -4.91 -20.73 36.52
C ASN A 361 -4.76 -19.21 36.74
N LYS A 362 -5.60 -18.39 36.10
CA LYS A 362 -5.57 -16.90 36.19
C LYS A 362 -4.17 -16.28 36.01
N THR A 363 -3.31 -16.93 35.22
CA THR A 363 -1.94 -16.52 34.96
C THR A 363 -1.84 -15.88 33.57
N LYS A 364 -1.08 -14.79 33.45
CA LYS A 364 -0.84 -14.17 32.13
C LYS A 364 0.15 -15.02 31.34
N ILE A 365 -0.09 -15.20 30.03
CA ILE A 365 0.71 -16.10 29.18
C ILE A 365 2.22 -15.80 29.21
N TYR A 366 2.60 -14.51 29.21
CA TYR A 366 4.00 -14.07 29.25
C TYR A 366 4.69 -14.29 30.61
N LYS A 367 3.97 -14.76 31.63
CA LYS A 367 4.54 -15.13 32.94
C LYS A 367 4.84 -16.63 33.06
N LEU A 368 4.59 -17.43 32.03
CA LEU A 368 4.93 -18.85 32.05
C LEU A 368 6.44 -19.04 32.02
N THR A 369 6.94 -19.95 32.86
CA THR A 369 8.32 -20.43 32.78
C THR A 369 8.48 -21.42 31.63
N GLU A 370 9.71 -21.59 31.14
CA GLU A 370 10.01 -22.52 30.04
C GLU A 370 9.65 -23.97 30.41
N GLN A 371 9.96 -24.40 31.63
CA GLN A 371 9.60 -25.75 32.08
C GLN A 371 8.08 -25.95 32.06
N LYS A 372 7.33 -24.99 32.59
CA LYS A 372 5.87 -25.11 32.63
C LYS A 372 5.26 -25.10 31.24
N LEU A 373 5.84 -24.33 30.32
CA LEU A 373 5.44 -24.35 28.91
C LEU A 373 5.58 -25.75 28.32
N LYS A 374 6.74 -26.40 28.48
CA LYS A 374 7.01 -27.75 27.97
C LYS A 374 6.00 -28.77 28.49
N ASP A 375 5.63 -28.68 29.76
CA ASP A 375 4.62 -29.56 30.37
C ASP A 375 3.22 -29.41 29.73
N ILE A 376 2.91 -28.23 29.16
CA ILE A 376 1.57 -27.91 28.64
C ILE A 376 1.47 -28.16 27.13
N ILE A 377 2.51 -27.82 26.36
CA ILE A 377 2.48 -27.80 24.89
C ILE A 377 2.49 -29.20 24.25
N GLY A 378 2.76 -30.25 25.02
CA GLY A 378 2.75 -31.64 24.56
C GLY A 378 4.10 -32.11 24.03
N SER A 379 4.28 -33.44 24.03
CA SER A 379 5.53 -34.10 23.65
C SER A 379 5.91 -33.83 22.19
N GLU A 380 4.94 -33.67 21.29
CA GLU A 380 5.18 -33.44 19.87
C GLU A 380 5.85 -32.09 19.62
N LEU A 381 5.40 -31.03 20.29
CA LEU A 381 6.00 -29.70 20.16
C LEU A 381 7.32 -29.58 20.90
N VAL A 382 7.48 -30.28 22.03
CA VAL A 382 8.78 -30.39 22.71
C VAL A 382 9.80 -31.10 21.80
N ALA A 383 9.42 -32.22 21.19
CA ALA A 383 10.25 -32.96 20.25
C ALA A 383 10.56 -32.16 18.97
N LEU A 384 9.63 -31.29 18.52
CA LEU A 384 9.85 -30.38 17.41
C LEU A 384 10.92 -29.32 17.71
N GLY A 385 11.17 -29.02 19.00
CA GLY A 385 12.21 -28.08 19.44
C GLY A 385 11.69 -26.89 20.26
N VAL A 386 10.39 -26.82 20.58
CA VAL A 386 9.82 -25.68 21.32
C VAL A 386 10.38 -25.63 22.74
N LYS A 387 11.05 -24.52 23.06
CA LYS A 387 11.67 -24.29 24.38
C LYS A 387 11.00 -23.16 25.16
N GLN A 388 10.50 -22.14 24.46
CA GLN A 388 9.97 -20.91 25.05
C GLN A 388 8.72 -20.39 24.32
N LEU A 389 7.99 -19.49 24.99
CA LEU A 389 6.72 -18.98 24.48
C LEU A 389 6.89 -18.22 23.17
N GLY A 390 7.94 -17.42 23.07
CA GLY A 390 8.34 -16.78 21.83
C GLY A 390 9.71 -16.13 21.95
N LEU A 391 10.42 -16.03 20.83
CA LEU A 391 11.80 -15.55 20.77
C LEU A 391 11.94 -14.04 21.09
N ALA A 392 10.85 -13.29 20.94
CA ALA A 392 10.77 -11.87 21.31
C ALA A 392 9.87 -11.60 22.53
N CYS A 393 9.48 -12.64 23.26
CA CYS A 393 8.68 -12.50 24.47
C CYS A 393 9.56 -12.17 25.69
N LYS A 394 9.01 -11.40 26.63
CA LYS A 394 9.66 -11.20 27.93
C LYS A 394 9.43 -12.45 28.79
N SER A 395 10.49 -13.04 29.32
CA SER A 395 10.39 -14.12 30.30
C SER A 395 10.15 -13.53 31.71
N PRO A 396 9.46 -14.24 32.61
CA PRO A 396 9.38 -13.87 34.03
C PRO A 396 10.75 -13.83 34.73
N THR A 397 11.72 -14.65 34.30
CA THR A 397 13.03 -14.78 34.94
C THR A 397 14.12 -13.94 34.29
N THR A 398 13.98 -13.62 33.00
CA THR A 398 14.96 -12.83 32.26
C THR A 398 14.26 -11.71 31.48
N ARG A 399 14.70 -10.46 31.69
CA ARG A 399 14.40 -9.33 30.78
C ARG A 399 15.18 -9.46 29.47
N SER A 400 15.38 -10.67 28.96
CA SER A 400 16.23 -10.89 27.79
C SER A 400 15.61 -10.19 26.59
N PRO A 401 16.27 -9.18 26.03
CA PRO A 401 15.81 -8.57 24.79
C PRO A 401 15.92 -9.60 23.66
N LYS A 402 15.14 -9.43 22.59
CA LYS A 402 15.20 -10.27 21.36
C LYS A 402 16.66 -10.69 21.05
N PRO A 403 16.98 -11.95 20.73
CA PRO A 403 18.34 -12.35 20.39
C PRO A 403 19.00 -11.44 19.34
N VAL A 404 20.34 -11.41 19.31
CA VAL A 404 21.06 -10.76 18.20
C VAL A 404 20.64 -11.43 16.89
N LYS A 405 20.62 -10.67 15.78
CA LYS A 405 20.07 -11.08 14.49
C LYS A 405 20.36 -12.54 14.14
N ASP A 406 21.62 -12.95 14.12
CA ASP A 406 22.03 -14.28 13.70
C ASP A 406 21.53 -15.37 14.66
N GLU A 407 21.67 -15.12 15.97
CA GLU A 407 21.14 -16.00 17.02
C GLU A 407 19.61 -16.15 16.91
N TYR A 408 18.90 -15.06 16.57
CA TYR A 408 17.45 -15.09 16.42
C TYR A 408 17.02 -16.05 15.32
N TYR A 409 17.63 -15.98 14.14
CA TYR A 409 17.26 -16.83 13.01
C TYR A 409 17.73 -18.28 13.18
N ILE A 410 18.83 -18.52 13.91
CA ILE A 410 19.20 -19.88 14.35
C ILE A 410 18.12 -20.47 15.26
N LYS A 411 17.67 -19.71 16.26
CA LYS A 411 16.60 -20.14 17.18
C LYS A 411 15.24 -20.32 16.50
N LEU A 412 14.94 -19.47 15.51
CA LEU A 412 13.77 -19.63 14.63
C LEU A 412 13.87 -20.95 13.86
N ARG A 413 15.05 -21.22 13.29
CA ARG A 413 15.53 -22.48 12.68
C ARG A 413 15.14 -23.72 13.47
N ASN A 414 15.48 -23.65 14.75
CA ASN A 414 15.38 -24.74 15.70
C ASN A 414 14.00 -24.84 16.38
N ASN A 415 12.98 -24.13 15.87
CA ASN A 415 11.61 -24.15 16.38
C ASN A 415 11.46 -23.72 17.85
N GLU A 416 12.39 -22.94 18.38
CA GLU A 416 12.45 -22.71 19.84
C GLU A 416 11.28 -21.87 20.39
N GLY A 417 10.63 -21.07 19.54
CA GLY A 417 9.54 -20.17 19.90
C GLY A 417 8.16 -20.63 19.39
N LEU A 418 7.21 -20.84 20.32
CA LEU A 418 5.85 -21.27 19.98
C LEU A 418 5.06 -20.20 19.19
N ILE A 419 5.20 -18.92 19.54
CA ILE A 419 4.51 -17.82 18.85
C ILE A 419 5.02 -17.67 17.43
N GLU A 420 6.33 -17.77 17.21
CA GLU A 420 6.91 -17.72 15.88
C GLU A 420 6.40 -18.88 15.01
N LEU A 421 6.32 -20.12 15.54
CA LEU A 421 5.73 -21.25 14.81
C LEU A 421 4.28 -21.01 14.42
N LEU A 422 3.46 -20.44 15.31
CA LEU A 422 2.08 -20.09 14.98
C LEU A 422 2.01 -18.99 13.91
N GLN A 423 2.92 -18.00 13.95
CA GLN A 423 3.01 -16.96 12.94
C GLN A 423 3.46 -17.50 11.58
N ILE A 424 4.45 -18.39 11.55
CA ILE A 424 4.90 -19.11 10.36
C ILE A 424 3.75 -19.92 9.78
N TYR A 425 3.02 -20.67 10.63
CA TYR A 425 1.90 -21.49 10.17
C TYR A 425 0.78 -20.64 9.56
N ILE A 426 0.42 -19.51 10.18
CA ILE A 426 -0.53 -18.56 9.58
C ILE A 426 0.00 -18.04 8.24
N GLY A 427 1.30 -17.75 8.15
CA GLY A 427 1.98 -17.40 6.89
C GLY A 427 1.87 -18.48 5.81
N CYS A 428 1.97 -19.76 6.16
CA CYS A 428 1.76 -20.87 5.24
C CYS A 428 0.34 -20.87 4.66
N ILE A 429 -0.68 -20.65 5.50
CA ILE A 429 -2.07 -20.59 5.06
C ILE A 429 -2.31 -19.37 4.16
N GLN A 430 -1.74 -18.23 4.52
CA GLN A 430 -1.79 -17.01 3.70
C GLN A 430 -1.17 -17.23 2.33
N PHE A 431 -0.02 -17.92 2.28
CA PHE A 431 0.68 -18.23 1.04
C PHE A 431 -0.14 -19.16 0.16
N VAL A 432 -0.59 -20.31 0.69
CA VAL A 432 -1.39 -21.30 -0.06
C VAL A 432 -2.69 -20.69 -0.57
N LEU A 433 -3.43 -19.97 0.28
CA LEU A 433 -4.67 -19.30 -0.13
C LEU A 433 -4.40 -18.20 -1.17
N GLY A 434 -3.30 -17.45 -0.99
CA GLY A 434 -2.89 -16.41 -1.93
C GLY A 434 -2.54 -16.95 -3.31
N THR A 435 -1.88 -18.11 -3.36
CA THR A 435 -1.51 -18.83 -4.59
C THR A 435 -2.73 -19.41 -5.30
N LEU A 436 -3.72 -19.95 -4.58
CA LEU A 436 -4.83 -20.70 -5.18
C LEU A 436 -6.13 -19.90 -5.40
N MET A 437 -6.35 -18.80 -4.67
CA MET A 437 -7.62 -18.06 -4.75
C MET A 437 -7.53 -16.75 -5.54
N ALA A 438 -6.33 -16.30 -5.91
CA ALA A 438 -6.10 -15.07 -6.66
C ALA A 438 -6.77 -13.83 -6.06
N ARG A 439 -6.88 -13.72 -4.73
CA ARG A 439 -7.56 -12.59 -4.06
C ARG A 439 -6.65 -11.40 -3.84
N ARG A 440 -7.23 -10.20 -3.73
CA ARG A 440 -6.52 -9.03 -3.23
C ARG A 440 -6.25 -9.19 -1.75
N TYR A 441 -5.21 -8.51 -1.30
CA TYR A 441 -4.77 -8.56 0.09
C TYR A 441 -5.89 -8.14 1.07
N ASN A 442 -6.59 -7.04 0.80
CA ASN A 442 -7.67 -6.54 1.67
C ASN A 442 -8.87 -7.49 1.70
N GLU A 443 -9.21 -8.12 0.57
CA GLU A 443 -10.28 -9.14 0.50
C GLU A 443 -9.98 -10.30 1.46
N LEU A 444 -8.73 -10.75 1.54
CA LEU A 444 -8.32 -11.83 2.43
C LEU A 444 -8.25 -11.42 3.91
N THR A 445 -7.86 -10.18 4.22
CA THR A 445 -7.76 -9.73 5.62
C THR A 445 -9.08 -9.35 6.25
N GLU A 446 -10.08 -9.06 5.43
CA GLU A 446 -11.45 -8.82 5.86
C GLU A 446 -12.27 -10.11 6.01
N LEU A 447 -11.73 -11.29 5.65
CA LEU A 447 -12.49 -12.54 5.76
C LEU A 447 -13.04 -12.77 7.18
N PRO A 448 -14.36 -12.96 7.33
CA PRO A 448 -14.95 -13.34 8.60
C PRO A 448 -14.49 -14.75 9.00
N LEU A 449 -14.53 -15.08 10.29
CA LEU A 449 -14.04 -16.38 10.76
C LEU A 449 -14.94 -17.54 10.32
N ILE A 450 -16.26 -17.38 10.44
CA ILE A 450 -17.23 -18.48 10.27
C ILE A 450 -17.85 -18.44 8.88
N GLU A 451 -18.22 -17.25 8.42
CA GLU A 451 -18.96 -17.03 7.17
C GLU A 451 -18.07 -17.02 5.94
N CYS A 452 -16.76 -17.21 6.07
CA CYS A 452 -15.86 -17.20 4.90
C CYS A 452 -16.00 -18.46 4.05
N LEU A 453 -16.58 -19.55 4.57
CA LEU A 453 -16.89 -20.76 3.81
C LEU A 453 -18.40 -20.96 3.81
N ASP A 454 -18.93 -21.40 2.67
CA ASP A 454 -20.32 -21.77 2.56
C ASP A 454 -20.63 -23.09 3.31
N LYS A 455 -21.89 -23.54 3.25
CA LYS A 455 -22.32 -24.76 3.94
C LYS A 455 -21.69 -26.03 3.35
N THR A 456 -21.42 -26.09 2.05
CA THR A 456 -20.78 -27.27 1.42
C THR A 456 -19.26 -27.25 1.64
N THR A 457 -18.70 -26.09 1.98
CA THR A 457 -17.26 -25.82 2.09
C THR A 457 -16.51 -25.95 0.77
N GLU A 458 -17.23 -25.83 -0.35
CA GLU A 458 -16.67 -25.79 -1.70
C GLU A 458 -16.52 -24.34 -2.20
N TRP A 459 -17.07 -23.37 -1.44
CA TRP A 459 -17.09 -21.97 -1.82
C TRP A 459 -16.51 -21.06 -0.73
N LEU A 460 -15.59 -20.19 -1.12
CA LEU A 460 -15.09 -19.08 -0.31
C LEU A 460 -15.99 -17.85 -0.55
N ILE A 461 -16.60 -17.33 0.52
CA ILE A 461 -17.46 -16.14 0.51
C ILE A 461 -16.65 -14.89 0.84
N ILE A 462 -16.72 -13.88 -0.01
CA ILE A 462 -15.77 -12.76 -0.03
C ILE A 462 -16.48 -11.47 -0.41
N ASN A 463 -16.13 -10.39 0.30
CA ASN A 463 -16.52 -9.03 -0.08
C ASN A 463 -15.49 -8.51 -1.09
N LEU A 464 -15.90 -8.40 -2.36
CA LEU A 464 -14.98 -8.01 -3.43
C LEU A 464 -14.58 -6.54 -3.30
N GLU A 465 -13.30 -6.24 -3.53
CA GLU A 465 -12.87 -4.85 -3.62
C GLU A 465 -13.24 -4.21 -4.96
N LYS A 466 -13.44 -2.89 -4.93
CA LYS A 466 -13.79 -2.05 -6.09
C LYS A 466 -15.17 -2.31 -6.70
N THR A 467 -16.07 -2.98 -5.97
CA THR A 467 -17.46 -3.21 -6.38
C THR A 467 -18.45 -2.24 -5.71
N SER A 468 -17.98 -1.32 -4.87
CA SER A 468 -18.84 -0.41 -4.10
C SER A 468 -19.44 0.76 -4.89
N LYS A 469 -19.07 0.92 -6.17
CA LYS A 469 -19.61 1.96 -7.05
C LYS A 469 -21.05 1.61 -7.42
N GLY A 470 -22.00 2.53 -7.21
CA GLY A 470 -23.43 2.30 -7.45
C GLY A 470 -24.12 1.43 -6.37
N LEU A 471 -23.44 1.12 -5.27
CA LEU A 471 -23.96 0.31 -4.15
C LEU A 471 -23.88 1.06 -2.79
N PHE A 472 -23.98 2.39 -2.79
CA PHE A 472 -23.92 3.22 -1.57
C PHE A 472 -22.72 2.92 -0.65
N GLY A 473 -21.57 2.60 -1.24
CA GLY A 473 -20.35 2.27 -0.49
C GLY A 473 -20.26 0.83 0.04
N ILE A 474 -21.30 0.00 -0.15
CA ILE A 474 -21.31 -1.41 0.26
C ILE A 474 -20.56 -2.26 -0.78
N LYS A 475 -19.67 -3.14 -0.33
CA LYS A 475 -18.97 -4.08 -1.20
C LYS A 475 -19.89 -5.25 -1.56
N ASP A 476 -19.87 -5.63 -2.83
CA ASP A 476 -20.58 -6.81 -3.31
C ASP A 476 -19.99 -8.11 -2.71
N THR A 477 -20.86 -8.97 -2.18
CA THR A 477 -20.49 -10.23 -1.53
C THR A 477 -20.70 -11.37 -2.52
N GLN A 478 -19.61 -12.06 -2.88
CA GLN A 478 -19.66 -13.15 -3.87
C GLN A 478 -18.93 -14.40 -3.39
N ALA A 479 -19.28 -15.53 -4.00
CA ALA A 479 -18.67 -16.84 -3.77
C ALA A 479 -17.64 -17.19 -4.86
N ARG A 480 -16.54 -17.85 -4.49
CA ARG A 480 -15.55 -18.43 -5.43
C ARG A 480 -15.22 -19.87 -5.05
N PRO A 481 -15.02 -20.76 -6.04
CA PRO A 481 -14.67 -22.16 -5.75
C PRO A 481 -13.33 -22.21 -5.03
N ILE A 482 -13.23 -23.04 -4.00
CA ILE A 482 -12.02 -23.21 -3.19
C ILE A 482 -11.60 -24.68 -3.13
N ASP A 483 -10.30 -24.91 -3.25
CA ASP A 483 -9.73 -26.26 -3.16
C ASP A 483 -9.81 -26.83 -1.72
N PRO A 484 -10.00 -28.16 -1.54
CA PRO A 484 -10.06 -28.79 -0.21
C PRO A 484 -8.83 -28.54 0.69
N LEU A 485 -7.64 -28.33 0.11
CA LEU A 485 -6.41 -28.06 0.87
C LEU A 485 -6.49 -26.72 1.63
N PRO A 486 -6.75 -25.57 0.98
CA PRO A 486 -7.08 -24.33 1.69
C PRO A 486 -8.21 -24.47 2.71
N VAL A 487 -9.26 -25.24 2.42
CA VAL A 487 -10.38 -25.47 3.35
C VAL A 487 -9.91 -26.14 4.64
N SER A 488 -9.08 -27.19 4.54
CA SER A 488 -8.54 -27.89 5.72
C SER A 488 -7.66 -26.97 6.58
N MET A 489 -6.87 -26.10 5.94
CA MET A 489 -6.08 -25.07 6.61
C MET A 489 -6.94 -24.01 7.31
N ILE A 490 -7.99 -23.50 6.64
CA ILE A 490 -8.94 -22.54 7.21
C ILE A 490 -9.63 -23.13 8.44
N ARG A 491 -10.04 -24.40 8.37
CA ARG A 491 -10.67 -25.10 9.51
C ARG A 491 -9.77 -25.13 10.75
N LEU A 492 -8.45 -25.16 10.61
CA LEU A 492 -7.52 -25.08 11.73
C LEU A 492 -7.47 -23.68 12.37
N LEU A 493 -7.58 -22.60 11.58
CA LEU A 493 -7.71 -21.24 12.13
C LEU A 493 -9.07 -21.03 12.82
N VAL A 494 -10.14 -21.58 12.25
CA VAL A 494 -11.47 -21.60 12.89
C VAL A 494 -11.41 -22.32 14.23
N ARG A 495 -10.77 -23.50 14.26
CA ARG A 495 -10.57 -24.26 15.50
C ARG A 495 -9.80 -23.45 16.55
N LEU A 496 -8.68 -22.82 16.16
CA LEU A 496 -7.90 -21.96 17.05
C LEU A 496 -8.80 -20.93 17.72
N GLN A 497 -9.49 -20.10 16.93
CA GLN A 497 -10.31 -19.02 17.51
C GLN A 497 -11.51 -19.55 18.31
N ARG A 498 -12.12 -20.68 17.93
CA ARG A 498 -13.15 -21.35 18.74
C ARG A 498 -12.62 -21.76 20.13
N LEU A 499 -11.44 -22.34 20.20
CA LEU A 499 -10.80 -22.71 21.46
C LEU A 499 -10.44 -21.46 22.28
N LEU A 500 -9.85 -20.44 21.66
CA LEU A 500 -9.52 -19.18 22.34
C LEU A 500 -10.77 -18.49 22.92
N LYS A 501 -11.90 -18.50 22.20
CA LYS A 501 -13.17 -17.95 22.69
C LYS A 501 -13.71 -18.80 23.84
N ARG A 502 -13.70 -20.14 23.71
CA ARG A 502 -14.12 -21.07 24.76
C ARG A 502 -13.34 -20.87 26.07
N PHE A 503 -12.04 -20.60 25.99
CA PHE A 503 -11.21 -20.31 27.16
C PHE A 503 -11.33 -18.87 27.68
N GLY A 504 -12.15 -18.01 27.07
CA GLY A 504 -12.28 -16.61 27.44
C GLY A 504 -11.01 -15.77 27.19
N TYR A 505 -10.17 -16.18 26.24
CA TYR A 505 -8.98 -15.42 25.84
C TYR A 505 -9.30 -14.31 24.86
N ILE A 506 -10.30 -14.51 24.02
CA ILE A 506 -10.92 -13.48 23.19
C ILE A 506 -12.40 -13.37 23.58
N SER A 507 -12.93 -12.15 23.63
CA SER A 507 -14.35 -11.91 23.92
C SER A 507 -15.25 -12.21 22.71
N GLN A 508 -14.74 -11.91 21.51
CA GLN A 508 -15.42 -12.13 20.25
C GLN A 508 -14.46 -12.71 19.21
N TYR A 509 -15.03 -13.34 18.19
CA TYR A 509 -14.26 -13.81 17.05
C TYR A 509 -13.64 -12.61 16.32
N LYS A 510 -12.40 -12.79 15.89
CA LYS A 510 -11.68 -11.82 15.06
C LYS A 510 -11.71 -12.30 13.60
N ARG A 511 -11.18 -11.47 12.68
CA ARG A 511 -10.99 -11.87 11.27
C ARG A 511 -10.17 -13.15 11.16
N LEU A 512 -10.38 -13.93 10.10
CA LEU A 512 -9.80 -15.27 9.93
C LEU A 512 -8.28 -15.31 10.19
N PHE A 513 -7.54 -14.39 9.55
CA PHE A 513 -6.07 -14.31 9.62
C PHE A 513 -5.53 -13.49 10.80
N SER A 514 -6.31 -13.37 11.88
CA SER A 514 -5.81 -12.76 13.11
C SER A 514 -4.66 -13.58 13.68
N SER A 515 -3.63 -12.91 14.17
CA SER A 515 -2.35 -13.54 14.54
C SER A 515 -1.92 -13.09 15.94
N PRO A 516 -1.23 -13.94 16.73
CA PRO A 516 -0.69 -13.52 18.02
C PRO A 516 0.33 -12.40 17.84
N SER A 517 0.37 -11.48 18.81
CA SER A 517 1.45 -10.48 18.90
C SER A 517 2.79 -11.17 19.13
N THR A 518 3.86 -10.75 18.44
CA THR A 518 5.21 -11.34 18.56
C THR A 518 5.78 -11.26 19.99
N THR A 519 5.30 -10.32 20.82
CA THR A 519 5.73 -10.16 22.22
C THR A 519 4.81 -10.85 23.23
N ALA A 520 3.79 -11.58 22.77
CA ALA A 520 2.68 -12.14 23.57
C ALA A 520 1.84 -11.14 24.38
N TYR A 521 2.21 -9.85 24.44
CA TYR A 521 1.59 -8.88 25.35
C TYR A 521 0.20 -8.42 24.91
N ARG A 522 -0.04 -8.31 23.59
CA ARG A 522 -1.29 -7.77 23.03
C ARG A 522 -2.30 -8.86 22.64
N GLY A 523 -2.00 -10.12 22.93
CA GLY A 523 -2.85 -11.26 22.55
C GLY A 523 -3.01 -11.38 21.03
N MET A 524 -4.24 -11.65 20.56
CA MET A 524 -4.56 -11.78 19.13
C MET A 524 -4.81 -10.41 18.48
N ILE A 525 -4.07 -10.11 17.42
CA ILE A 525 -4.16 -8.88 16.63
C ILE A 525 -4.93 -9.20 15.33
N ASN A 526 -5.85 -8.31 14.93
CA ASN A 526 -6.57 -8.45 13.66
C ASN A 526 -5.61 -8.37 12.47
N ALA A 527 -5.96 -9.02 11.37
CA ALA A 527 -5.17 -8.98 10.15
C ALA A 527 -5.08 -7.54 9.59
N SER A 528 -3.87 -7.09 9.26
CA SER A 528 -3.54 -5.82 8.61
C SER A 528 -2.36 -6.01 7.66
N VAL A 529 -2.05 -4.98 6.84
CA VAL A 529 -0.98 -5.08 5.82
C VAL A 529 0.33 -5.47 6.47
N VAL A 530 0.55 -4.90 7.66
CA VAL A 530 1.72 -5.11 8.50
C VAL A 530 1.75 -6.55 9.02
N THR A 531 0.68 -7.05 9.64
CA THR A 531 0.69 -8.41 10.21
C THR A 531 0.75 -9.49 9.14
N TRP A 532 0.10 -9.26 7.99
CA TRP A 532 0.16 -10.15 6.84
C TRP A 532 1.56 -10.22 6.26
N SER A 533 2.16 -9.07 5.96
CA SER A 533 3.53 -9.02 5.43
C SER A 533 4.53 -9.62 6.40
N ARG A 534 4.38 -9.37 7.71
CA ARG A 534 5.22 -9.98 8.76
C ARG A 534 5.12 -11.51 8.78
N ASN A 535 3.93 -12.08 8.66
CA ASN A 535 3.74 -13.53 8.66
C ASN A 535 4.35 -14.18 7.40
N LEU A 536 4.21 -13.54 6.23
CA LEU A 536 4.91 -13.98 5.02
C LEU A 536 6.42 -13.83 5.15
N ASP A 537 6.90 -12.76 5.79
CA ASP A 537 8.33 -12.51 5.97
C ASP A 537 8.99 -13.55 6.89
N ILE A 538 8.41 -13.80 8.07
CA ILE A 538 8.94 -14.79 9.02
C ILE A 538 8.86 -16.22 8.44
N MET A 539 7.84 -16.50 7.63
CA MET A 539 7.70 -17.76 6.91
C MET A 539 8.83 -17.93 5.88
N ALA A 540 9.12 -16.89 5.08
CA ALA A 540 10.21 -16.91 4.11
C ALA A 540 11.59 -17.02 4.77
N ASP A 541 11.79 -16.34 5.90
CA ASP A 541 13.00 -16.47 6.72
C ASP A 541 13.15 -17.89 7.24
N TYR A 542 12.08 -18.49 7.80
CA TYR A 542 12.09 -19.85 8.34
C TYR A 542 12.44 -20.90 7.27
N PHE A 543 11.76 -20.88 6.13
CA PHE A 543 11.94 -21.86 5.05
C PHE A 543 13.14 -21.61 4.15
N GLN A 544 13.89 -20.54 4.37
CA GLN A 544 15.05 -20.19 3.56
C GLN A 544 14.71 -20.01 2.07
N THR A 545 13.65 -19.24 1.74
CA THR A 545 13.39 -18.88 0.33
C THR A 545 14.69 -18.41 -0.36
N PRO A 546 15.00 -18.82 -1.60
CA PRO A 546 16.28 -18.51 -2.23
C PRO A 546 16.68 -17.02 -2.16
N LEU A 547 17.99 -16.78 -2.20
CA LEU A 547 18.55 -15.45 -2.38
C LEU A 547 18.76 -15.18 -3.88
N ASP A 548 18.65 -13.93 -4.29
CA ASP A 548 19.15 -13.51 -5.60
C ASP A 548 20.68 -13.37 -5.61
N LYS A 549 21.24 -13.13 -6.78
CA LYS A 549 22.68 -12.89 -7.00
C LYS A 549 23.27 -11.74 -6.16
N HIS A 550 22.43 -10.85 -5.64
CA HIS A 550 22.84 -9.72 -4.79
C HIS A 550 22.69 -10.02 -3.29
N GLY A 551 22.40 -11.27 -2.92
CA GLY A 551 22.22 -11.67 -1.52
C GLY A 551 20.90 -11.20 -0.90
N ARG A 552 19.88 -10.84 -1.72
CA ARG A 552 18.55 -10.41 -1.26
C ARG A 552 17.57 -11.58 -1.30
N ARG A 553 16.71 -11.71 -0.30
CA ARG A 553 15.73 -12.80 -0.17
C ARG A 553 14.42 -12.50 -0.86
N TYR A 554 13.82 -13.50 -1.51
CA TYR A 554 12.49 -13.40 -2.10
C TYR A 554 11.38 -13.38 -1.05
N TYR A 555 11.06 -12.20 -0.52
CA TYR A 555 9.88 -12.00 0.33
C TYR A 555 8.62 -11.75 -0.50
N ILE A 556 7.98 -12.84 -0.92
CA ILE A 556 6.83 -12.85 -1.83
C ILE A 556 5.62 -12.13 -1.22
N ARG A 557 4.92 -11.34 -2.03
CA ARG A 557 3.74 -10.56 -1.61
C ARG A 557 2.46 -11.05 -2.27
N GLN A 558 1.32 -10.76 -1.64
CA GLN A 558 0.00 -11.22 -2.10
C GLN A 558 -0.30 -10.91 -3.57
N HIS A 559 0.06 -9.74 -4.07
CA HIS A 559 -0.14 -9.40 -5.48
C HIS A 559 0.70 -10.25 -6.46
N GLN A 560 1.88 -10.75 -6.06
CA GLN A 560 2.71 -11.63 -6.87
C GLN A 560 2.08 -13.02 -6.92
N LEU A 561 1.48 -13.47 -5.81
CA LEU A 561 0.69 -14.71 -5.76
C LEU A 561 -0.57 -14.64 -6.65
N ARG A 562 -1.30 -13.52 -6.59
CA ARG A 562 -2.44 -13.27 -7.48
C ARG A 562 -2.05 -13.26 -8.96
N ARG A 563 -0.89 -12.68 -9.30
CA ARG A 563 -0.34 -12.72 -10.67
C ARG A 563 0.06 -14.13 -11.07
N PHE A 564 0.78 -14.84 -10.21
CA PHE A 564 1.16 -16.23 -10.43
C PHE A 564 -0.05 -17.13 -10.71
N PHE A 565 -1.16 -16.98 -9.98
CA PHE A 565 -2.39 -17.71 -10.29
C PHE A 565 -2.89 -17.44 -11.70
N ALA A 566 -2.92 -16.18 -12.13
CA ALA A 566 -3.36 -15.83 -13.47
C ALA A 566 -2.44 -16.45 -14.53
N LEU A 567 -1.12 -16.41 -14.33
CA LEU A 567 -0.14 -17.05 -15.21
C LEU A 567 -0.37 -18.56 -15.32
N MET A 568 -0.51 -19.25 -14.19
CA MET A 568 -0.83 -20.68 -14.15
C MET A 568 -2.15 -21.00 -14.86
N TYR A 569 -3.18 -20.19 -14.66
CA TYR A 569 -4.47 -20.39 -15.31
C TYR A 569 -4.36 -20.28 -16.85
N PHE A 570 -3.66 -19.26 -17.35
CA PHE A 570 -3.45 -19.09 -18.79
C PHE A 570 -2.56 -20.19 -19.37
N HIS A 571 -1.55 -20.64 -18.63
CA HIS A 571 -0.73 -21.80 -19.01
C HIS A 571 -1.58 -23.08 -19.17
N THR A 572 -2.52 -23.33 -18.25
CA THR A 572 -3.32 -24.55 -18.26
C THR A 572 -4.49 -24.51 -19.25
N TYR A 573 -5.14 -23.35 -19.44
CA TYR A 573 -6.42 -23.26 -20.16
C TYR A 573 -6.41 -22.30 -21.37
N GLY A 574 -5.30 -21.61 -21.63
CA GLY A 574 -5.19 -20.62 -22.70
C GLY A 574 -6.26 -19.52 -22.61
N HIS A 575 -6.67 -18.98 -23.77
CA HIS A 575 -7.68 -17.91 -23.86
C HIS A 575 -9.13 -18.41 -23.84
N GLY A 576 -9.36 -19.73 -23.90
CA GLY A 576 -10.72 -20.31 -23.86
C GLY A 576 -11.47 -20.05 -22.56
N GLY A 577 -10.77 -19.59 -21.50
CA GLY A 577 -11.30 -19.38 -20.16
C GLY A 577 -11.33 -17.92 -19.67
N VAL A 578 -11.25 -16.90 -20.55
CA VAL A 578 -11.16 -15.48 -20.14
C VAL A 578 -12.30 -15.04 -19.22
N ASN A 579 -13.54 -15.46 -19.49
CA ASN A 579 -14.69 -15.13 -18.63
C ASN A 579 -14.61 -15.80 -17.26
N ALA A 580 -14.07 -17.02 -17.19
CA ALA A 580 -13.90 -17.73 -15.93
C ALA A 580 -12.77 -17.12 -15.08
N ILE A 581 -11.63 -16.72 -15.67
CA ILE A 581 -10.57 -16.02 -14.91
C ILE A 581 -11.00 -14.60 -14.50
N ARG A 582 -11.76 -13.89 -15.35
CA ARG A 582 -12.41 -12.61 -15.02
C ARG A 582 -13.31 -12.74 -13.80
N TRP A 583 -14.21 -13.71 -13.85
CA TRP A 583 -15.13 -13.97 -12.77
C TRP A 583 -14.34 -14.35 -11.54
N MET A 584 -13.40 -15.30 -11.65
CA MET A 584 -12.51 -15.70 -10.57
C MET A 584 -11.91 -14.45 -9.94
N LEU A 585 -11.13 -13.64 -10.66
CA LEU A 585 -10.46 -12.42 -10.20
C LEU A 585 -11.39 -11.32 -9.64
N GLY A 586 -12.69 -11.36 -9.91
CA GLY A 586 -13.68 -10.43 -9.37
C GLY A 586 -13.68 -9.08 -10.07
N HIS A 587 -13.59 -9.07 -11.40
CA HIS A 587 -13.70 -7.85 -12.21
C HIS A 587 -15.11 -7.71 -12.79
N GLN A 588 -15.67 -6.50 -12.68
CA GLN A 588 -17.07 -6.21 -13.06
C GLN A 588 -17.24 -5.92 -14.55
N ASP A 589 -16.24 -5.32 -15.19
CA ASP A 589 -16.32 -4.87 -16.59
C ASP A 589 -15.42 -5.73 -17.50
N VAL A 590 -15.94 -6.09 -18.68
CA VAL A 590 -15.21 -6.82 -19.71
C VAL A 590 -14.08 -5.97 -20.26
N GLU A 591 -14.27 -4.64 -20.35
CA GLU A 591 -13.22 -3.69 -20.67
C GLU A 591 -12.24 -3.52 -19.49
N GLN A 592 -12.67 -3.65 -18.22
CA GLN A 592 -11.73 -3.80 -17.10
C GLN A 592 -11.02 -5.14 -17.10
N VAL A 593 -11.57 -6.19 -17.71
CA VAL A 593 -10.90 -7.48 -17.90
C VAL A 593 -10.02 -7.45 -19.11
N TYR A 594 -10.39 -6.71 -20.14
CA TYR A 594 -9.60 -6.47 -21.33
C TYR A 594 -8.50 -5.44 -21.05
N ARG A 595 -8.68 -4.49 -20.12
CA ARG A 595 -7.69 -3.60 -19.47
C ARG A 595 -7.04 -4.24 -18.25
N TYR A 596 -7.48 -5.39 -17.73
CA TYR A 596 -6.73 -6.17 -16.73
C TYR A 596 -5.93 -7.26 -17.41
N ILE A 597 -6.38 -7.73 -18.57
CA ILE A 597 -5.55 -8.27 -19.64
C ILE A 597 -4.71 -7.06 -20.07
N GLN A 598 -5.00 -6.17 -21.01
CA GLN A 598 -4.19 -5.00 -21.41
C GLN A 598 -3.47 -4.12 -20.35
N ALA A 599 -3.78 -4.12 -19.04
CA ALA A 599 -3.02 -3.42 -17.98
C ALA A 599 -2.55 -4.31 -16.80
N ASN A 600 -2.85 -5.62 -16.78
CA ASN A 600 -2.01 -6.63 -16.06
C ASN A 600 -1.32 -7.61 -17.03
N VAL A 601 -1.51 -7.32 -18.31
CA VAL A 601 -0.96 -7.68 -19.61
C VAL A 601 -0.99 -6.35 -20.37
N ASP A 602 -0.38 -5.30 -19.81
CA ASP A 602 0.34 -4.35 -20.67
C ASP A 602 1.10 -5.22 -21.69
N GLY A 603 1.22 -4.91 -22.99
CA GLY A 603 1.87 -5.85 -23.94
C GLY A 603 3.13 -6.49 -23.33
N ALA A 604 3.95 -5.61 -22.78
CA ALA A 604 4.83 -5.63 -21.60
C ALA A 604 4.77 -6.69 -20.45
N SER A 605 3.63 -6.98 -19.82
CA SER A 605 3.46 -7.85 -18.63
C SER A 605 3.08 -9.29 -18.97
N LEU A 606 2.36 -9.53 -20.08
CA LEU A 606 2.31 -10.88 -20.67
C LEU A 606 3.65 -11.16 -21.32
N GLN A 607 4.24 -10.17 -22.01
CA GLN A 607 5.59 -10.28 -22.52
C GLN A 607 6.60 -10.58 -21.42
N GLY A 608 6.62 -9.89 -20.27
CA GLY A 608 7.54 -10.26 -19.17
C GLY A 608 7.35 -11.67 -18.61
N ALA A 609 6.11 -12.18 -18.56
CA ALA A 609 5.86 -13.55 -18.16
C ALA A 609 6.15 -14.58 -19.27
N MET A 610 5.95 -14.20 -20.54
CA MET A 610 6.32 -14.99 -21.73
C MET A 610 7.83 -15.01 -21.93
N THR A 611 8.53 -13.90 -21.69
CA THR A 611 9.99 -13.76 -21.66
C THR A 611 10.58 -14.66 -20.59
N GLN A 612 10.06 -14.57 -19.35
CA GLN A 612 10.48 -15.48 -18.28
C GLN A 612 10.22 -16.94 -18.65
N PHE A 613 9.05 -17.24 -19.23
CA PHE A 613 8.72 -18.59 -19.69
C PHE A 613 9.70 -19.07 -20.76
N VAL A 614 9.96 -18.28 -21.80
CA VAL A 614 10.88 -18.63 -22.90
C VAL A 614 12.29 -18.81 -22.36
N LEU A 615 12.77 -17.93 -21.48
CA LEU A 615 14.07 -18.07 -20.81
C LEU A 615 14.16 -19.36 -19.97
N GLU A 616 13.13 -19.67 -19.19
CA GLU A 616 13.04 -20.91 -18.40
C GLU A 616 12.98 -22.16 -19.30
N ASP A 617 12.26 -22.09 -20.42
CA ASP A 617 12.10 -23.21 -21.36
C ASP A 617 13.42 -23.51 -22.11
N MET A 618 14.11 -22.45 -22.54
CA MET A 618 15.45 -22.52 -23.13
C MET A 618 16.49 -23.04 -22.12
N ALA A 619 16.43 -22.60 -20.85
CA ALA A 619 17.32 -23.07 -19.78
C ALA A 619 17.12 -24.57 -19.44
N ASN A 620 15.92 -25.10 -19.68
CA ASN A 620 15.57 -26.51 -19.53
C ASN A 620 15.81 -27.37 -20.79
N GLY A 621 16.45 -26.81 -21.82
CA GLY A 621 16.91 -27.54 -23.00
C GLY A 621 15.93 -27.59 -24.18
N ARG A 622 14.82 -26.84 -24.14
CA ARG A 622 13.85 -26.74 -25.26
C ARG A 622 14.17 -25.54 -26.16
N ILE A 623 15.37 -25.52 -26.73
CA ILE A 623 15.89 -24.38 -27.52
C ILE A 623 15.34 -24.35 -28.95
N GLU A 624 14.97 -25.51 -29.51
CA GLU A 624 14.57 -25.67 -30.91
C GLU A 624 13.34 -24.83 -31.30
N ASP A 625 12.46 -24.52 -30.36
CA ASP A 625 11.28 -23.67 -30.58
C ASP A 625 11.59 -22.14 -30.54
N TYR A 626 12.81 -21.72 -30.16
CA TYR A 626 13.18 -20.31 -29.92
C TYR A 626 14.53 -19.89 -30.53
N GLN A 627 14.96 -20.54 -31.61
CA GLN A 627 16.29 -20.37 -32.22
C GLN A 627 16.64 -18.90 -32.52
N GLU A 628 15.68 -18.11 -33.01
CA GLU A 628 15.85 -16.67 -33.30
C GLU A 628 16.21 -15.84 -32.05
N LEU A 629 15.56 -16.10 -30.91
CA LEU A 629 15.85 -15.42 -29.66
C LEU A 629 17.18 -15.88 -29.06
N ALA A 630 17.49 -17.18 -29.20
CA ALA A 630 18.77 -17.76 -28.80
C ALA A 630 19.94 -17.06 -29.49
N ASP A 631 19.85 -16.86 -30.79
CA ASP A 631 20.89 -16.20 -31.57
C ASP A 631 21.03 -14.71 -31.21
N LEU A 632 19.94 -14.01 -30.92
CA LEU A 632 19.95 -12.62 -30.44
C LEU A 632 20.60 -12.48 -29.05
N LEU A 633 20.29 -13.38 -28.11
CA LEU A 633 20.91 -13.39 -26.78
C LEU A 633 22.40 -13.77 -26.87
N LYS A 634 22.74 -14.75 -27.71
CA LYS A 634 24.14 -15.13 -28.00
C LYS A 634 24.94 -13.95 -28.57
N ALA A 635 24.36 -13.16 -29.47
CA ALA A 635 25.03 -11.98 -30.02
C ALA A 635 25.32 -10.91 -28.96
N LYS A 636 24.44 -10.74 -27.97
CA LYS A 636 24.61 -9.76 -26.88
C LYS A 636 25.56 -10.22 -25.78
N PHE A 637 25.47 -11.49 -25.40
CA PHE A 637 26.09 -12.03 -24.19
C PHE A 637 27.21 -13.04 -24.46
N GLY A 638 27.45 -13.41 -25.73
CA GLY A 638 28.61 -14.21 -26.16
C GLY A 638 28.60 -15.69 -25.75
N THR A 639 27.46 -16.23 -25.31
CA THR A 639 27.34 -17.62 -24.83
C THR A 639 26.09 -18.30 -25.39
N ASN A 640 26.13 -19.62 -25.56
CA ASN A 640 24.99 -20.48 -25.92
C ASN A 640 24.41 -21.23 -24.71
N CYS A 641 24.98 -21.01 -23.52
CA CYS A 641 24.56 -21.71 -22.31
C CYS A 641 23.55 -20.83 -21.56
N PHE A 642 22.27 -21.13 -21.76
CA PHE A 642 21.14 -20.35 -21.22
C PHE A 642 21.06 -20.33 -19.68
N GLN A 643 21.78 -21.24 -19.01
CA GLN A 643 21.92 -21.29 -17.55
C GLN A 643 22.93 -20.27 -17.00
N LEU A 644 23.76 -19.67 -17.85
CA LEU A 644 24.80 -18.70 -17.45
C LEU A 644 24.38 -17.24 -17.64
N TYR A 645 23.18 -16.98 -18.17
CA TYR A 645 22.67 -15.62 -18.24
C TYR A 645 22.25 -15.13 -16.86
N ASP A 646 22.51 -13.86 -16.63
CA ASP A 646 21.85 -13.15 -15.57
C ASP A 646 20.37 -12.94 -15.97
N GLU A 647 19.46 -13.76 -15.43
CA GLU A 647 18.03 -13.73 -15.76
C GLU A 647 17.42 -12.32 -15.64
N ASP A 648 17.88 -11.51 -14.68
CA ASP A 648 17.44 -10.12 -14.52
C ASP A 648 17.94 -9.22 -15.67
N GLU A 649 19.15 -9.46 -16.17
CA GLU A 649 19.75 -8.69 -17.26
C GLU A 649 19.20 -9.12 -18.63
N ALA A 650 18.96 -10.42 -18.81
CA ALA A 650 18.31 -10.98 -19.99
C ALA A 650 16.85 -10.54 -20.09
N ASP A 651 16.07 -10.60 -18.98
CA ASP A 651 14.71 -10.04 -18.95
C ASP A 651 14.75 -8.55 -19.25
N ALA A 652 15.60 -7.76 -18.58
CA ALA A 652 15.71 -6.32 -18.84
C ALA A 652 16.09 -5.99 -20.30
N TYR A 653 16.99 -6.77 -20.90
CA TYR A 653 17.40 -6.60 -22.29
C TYR A 653 16.27 -6.96 -23.27
N ILE A 654 15.59 -8.09 -23.06
CA ILE A 654 14.44 -8.48 -23.89
C ILE A 654 13.31 -7.46 -23.74
N GLN A 655 13.04 -6.96 -22.52
CA GLN A 655 12.08 -5.87 -22.32
C GLN A 655 12.47 -4.62 -23.11
N SER A 656 13.76 -4.23 -23.11
CA SER A 656 14.21 -3.07 -23.88
C SER A 656 14.01 -3.22 -25.39
N LYS A 657 14.11 -4.46 -25.91
CA LYS A 657 13.92 -4.80 -27.33
C LYS A 657 12.45 -4.92 -27.73
N LEU A 658 11.59 -5.23 -26.78
CA LEU A 658 10.14 -5.16 -26.95
C LEU A 658 9.67 -3.71 -26.94
N ASP A 659 10.21 -2.89 -26.03
CA ASP A 659 9.87 -1.46 -25.92
C ASP A 659 10.34 -0.66 -27.16
N ASP A 660 11.43 -1.07 -27.83
CA ASP A 660 11.95 -0.44 -29.06
C ASP A 660 11.36 -1.01 -30.38
N GLY A 661 10.50 -2.03 -30.28
CA GLY A 661 9.79 -2.67 -31.39
C GLY A 661 10.62 -3.62 -32.26
N SER A 662 11.86 -3.96 -31.88
CA SER A 662 12.74 -4.85 -32.66
C SER A 662 12.39 -6.33 -32.55
N ILE A 663 11.62 -6.71 -31.52
CA ILE A 663 11.17 -8.08 -31.29
C ILE A 663 9.67 -8.06 -30.99
N SER A 664 8.93 -9.08 -31.44
CA SER A 664 7.62 -9.44 -30.88
C SER A 664 7.64 -10.85 -30.33
N ILE A 665 6.90 -11.06 -29.23
CA ILE A 665 6.65 -12.36 -28.63
C ILE A 665 5.14 -12.51 -28.56
N GLU A 666 4.57 -13.36 -29.41
CA GLU A 666 3.13 -13.51 -29.56
C GLU A 666 2.71 -14.99 -29.58
N PRO A 667 1.59 -15.35 -28.92
CA PRO A 667 1.03 -16.69 -29.05
C PRO A 667 0.38 -16.88 -30.43
N VAL A 668 0.80 -17.90 -31.16
CA VAL A 668 0.15 -18.38 -32.39
C VAL A 668 -0.72 -19.59 -32.07
N PHE A 669 -2.00 -19.48 -32.43
CA PHE A 669 -2.98 -20.55 -32.25
C PHE A 669 -3.08 -21.38 -33.52
N PHE A 670 -3.03 -22.71 -33.37
CA PHE A 670 -3.27 -23.65 -34.47
C PHE A 670 -4.20 -24.77 -33.99
N MET A 671 -4.81 -25.46 -34.94
CA MET A 671 -5.61 -26.66 -34.65
C MET A 671 -4.88 -27.87 -35.19
N ASP A 672 -4.70 -28.88 -34.35
CA ASP A 672 -4.39 -30.23 -34.78
C ASP A 672 -5.55 -31.19 -34.44
N GLU A 673 -5.36 -32.47 -34.77
CA GLU A 673 -6.34 -33.54 -34.58
C GLU A 673 -6.75 -33.75 -33.10
N ASN A 674 -6.03 -33.16 -32.14
CA ASN A 674 -6.27 -33.26 -30.71
C ASN A 674 -6.86 -31.99 -30.04
N ARG A 675 -7.41 -31.03 -30.82
CA ARG A 675 -8.01 -29.71 -30.45
C ARG A 675 -7.02 -28.53 -30.57
N LYS A 676 -7.52 -27.31 -30.27
CA LYS A 676 -6.76 -26.04 -30.36
C LYS A 676 -5.51 -26.06 -29.48
N ASN A 677 -4.35 -25.93 -30.12
CA ASN A 677 -3.04 -25.79 -29.49
C ASN A 677 -2.49 -24.37 -29.67
N MET A 678 -1.56 -23.99 -28.80
CA MET A 678 -0.91 -22.68 -28.78
C MET A 678 0.61 -22.88 -28.75
N LYS A 679 1.33 -22.19 -29.63
CA LYS A 679 2.79 -22.04 -29.57
C LYS A 679 3.14 -20.58 -29.36
N ILE A 680 4.11 -20.28 -28.51
CA ILE A 680 4.67 -18.93 -28.41
C ILE A 680 5.65 -18.77 -29.56
N VAL A 681 5.47 -17.74 -30.39
CA VAL A 681 6.35 -17.44 -31.51
C VAL A 681 7.06 -16.12 -31.21
N VAL A 682 8.38 -16.14 -31.31
CA VAL A 682 9.20 -14.93 -31.31
C VAL A 682 9.40 -14.53 -32.76
N ARG A 683 9.21 -13.26 -33.09
CA ARG A 683 9.58 -12.71 -34.40
C ARG A 683 10.56 -11.57 -34.22
N LEU A 684 11.66 -11.62 -34.95
CA LEU A 684 12.58 -10.50 -35.12
C LEU A 684 12.10 -9.60 -36.25
N PHE A 685 12.12 -8.29 -36.02
CA PHE A 685 11.92 -7.32 -37.09
C PHE A 685 13.26 -6.64 -37.37
N GLU A 686 13.83 -6.90 -38.56
CA GLU A 686 14.95 -6.09 -39.06
C GLU A 686 14.45 -4.66 -39.33
N LYS A 687 15.21 -3.67 -38.86
CA LYS A 687 14.98 -2.26 -39.21
C LYS A 687 15.69 -1.90 -40.50
#